data_AF-A0A816VWH3-F1
#
_entry.id   AF-A0A816VWH3-F1
#
_cell.length_a   1.000
_cell.length_b   1.000
_cell.length_c   1.000
_cell.angle_alpha   90.00
_cell.angle_beta   90.00
_cell.angle_gamma   90.00
#
_symmetry.space_group_name_H-M   'P 1'
#
loop_
_entity.id
_entity.type
_entity.pdbx_description
1 polymer ?
#
loop_
_entity_poly.entity_id
_entity_poly.type
_entity_poly.pdbx_seq_one_letter_code
_entity_poly.pdbx_strand_id
1 'polypeptide(L)'
;MAVSSFQCPTIFSIPSFQCRSDPDLVGSPIGGSSRRRFNPTAGMPSPFTGGGRMSSMILRFPPNFVRQLSIKARRNCSNIGVAQIVAAKWSNNPASELPPAAAAASSASAAASAPAAAVPPVALNGADEEVVAAEGIREIGSVQLKDSKPSFLSSDGSLAVHAGERLGRGIVTDAITTPVVNTSAYHFKNTAELLDFKEKRSVSFEYGRYGNPTTIVLEDKISALEGAESTLVMASGMCASTVMLLALVPAGGHIVTTTDCYRKTRIFMETFLPKMGITVTVIDPADIAGLEAAVNKYQVSLFFTESPTNPFLRCVDIELVSEICHKRGILVCIDGTFATPLNQKALAFGADLVVHSLTKYIGGHNDVLGGCICGPLKVVSEIRNLHHVLGGTLNPNAAYLIIRGMKTMHLRVQQQNSTASRMAEILEAHPKVSHVYYPGLANHPEHHIAKRQMTGFGGVVSFEIDGDIERTIKFVDSLKIPYIAPSFGGCESIVDQPAIMSYWDLAPEERLKYGIKDNLVRFSFGVEDFEDVKADEGGVMILSALLTSVGINLGLCFLFFTLYSILRKQPGNVTVYGPRLIQDGESQQTNAFNLERLLPTAGWVRRALEPTNEEILSNLGLDALVFIRVLVFSIRVFSFASVVGIFILLPVNYMGTEFEEFFDLPKKSLDSFSISNVNDGSNKLWIHFSAIYIFTAVVCYLLYYEHTYLSSKRIDHFYSSKPQPHEFTVLVSGVPVVPENSISETVEGFFREYHSSTYLSHVVVHRTDKLKALMNDAEKLYKKLTRVKSGSISRQKSMRDGFLGMFGKKVDVVDHYEKKLEKLEDDMRLKQSLLAGEEVPAAFVSFRSRHGAAIATNIQQGIDPTQWLTEPAPEPQDVHWPFFTASFVRRWISNVVVFVAFVALIILYVIPVVLVQGLANLHQLETWFPFLKSILNIKVVSQVITGYLPSLIYQLFLMIVPPIMLLLSSMQGYISHSQIEKSACIKLLVFTIWNSFFANVLSGSALYRVNVFLEPKNIPRVLAAAVPAQASFFISYVVTSGWTGLSSEIFRLVPLLWNFVMKLFGKEDDKEFEVPPTPFCQEIPSILFFGLLGTTYFFLSPLILPFLLVYFCLGYVIYRNQLLNVYAAKYETGGKFWPIVHNSTIFSLVLMHVIAIGIFGLKELPLASSLTIPLPILTVLFSIYCQRRFLANFKSYPTECLVNKDKADAREQNMSEFYAKLVVAYRDPAVSASRYARGISLEDPPLLRSNQG
;
A
#
# COMPACT_ATOMS: atom_id res chain seq x y z
N MET A 1 31.16 6.18 54.90
CA MET A 1 31.64 5.04 54.10
C MET A 1 31.72 5.56 52.66
N ALA A 2 32.87 5.82 52.02
CA ALA A 2 34.24 5.30 52.20
C ALA A 2 34.34 3.80 51.84
N VAL A 3 35.28 3.31 51.01
CA VAL A 3 36.57 3.86 50.52
C VAL A 3 36.89 3.37 49.07
N SER A 4 37.77 4.09 48.34
CA SER A 4 38.67 3.62 47.24
C SER A 4 38.13 3.10 45.88
N SER A 5 38.88 3.08 44.76
CA SER A 5 39.77 4.08 44.06
C SER A 5 40.58 3.41 42.91
N PHE A 6 41.05 4.20 41.93
CA PHE A 6 42.12 3.88 40.93
C PHE A 6 41.79 2.80 39.84
N GLN A 7 42.32 2.83 38.60
CA GLN A 7 43.12 3.83 37.86
C GLN A 7 42.87 3.72 36.33
N CYS A 8 43.38 4.67 35.54
CA CYS A 8 43.34 4.68 34.06
C CYS A 8 44.77 4.48 33.49
N PRO A 9 44.92 4.08 32.22
CA PRO A 9 45.96 4.67 31.39
C PRO A 9 45.43 5.30 30.08
N THR A 10 45.87 6.53 29.82
CA THR A 10 45.57 7.32 28.61
C THR A 10 46.63 7.18 27.52
N ILE A 11 46.23 7.14 26.25
CA ILE A 11 47.11 7.49 25.10
C ILE A 11 46.29 8.36 24.10
N PHE A 12 46.97 9.26 23.39
CA PHE A 12 46.48 10.20 22.36
C PHE A 12 45.71 11.44 22.85
N SER A 13 46.48 12.41 23.31
CA SER A 13 46.11 13.82 23.46
C SER A 13 45.94 14.53 22.11
N ILE A 14 44.95 15.41 22.00
CA ILE A 14 44.75 16.33 20.86
C ILE A 14 45.26 17.73 21.27
N PRO A 15 46.14 18.39 20.47
CA PRO A 15 46.54 19.77 20.75
C PRO A 15 45.44 20.76 20.34
N SER A 16 45.15 21.73 21.23
CA SER A 16 44.29 22.87 20.91
C SER A 16 45.10 23.98 20.22
N PHE A 17 44.46 24.76 19.35
CA PHE A 17 45.07 25.93 18.73
C PHE A 17 44.28 27.20 19.08
N GLN A 18 45.00 28.27 19.46
CA GLN A 18 44.43 29.54 19.93
C GLN A 18 44.35 30.58 18.81
N CYS A 19 43.45 31.55 18.96
CA CYS A 19 43.38 32.74 18.11
C CYS A 19 44.39 33.81 18.54
N ARG A 20 45.08 34.40 17.55
CA ARG A 20 45.78 35.70 17.58
C ARG A 20 45.67 36.26 16.15
N SER A 21 44.93 37.35 15.90
CA SER A 21 45.16 38.77 16.25
C SER A 21 45.93 39.50 15.14
N ASP A 22 45.36 40.60 14.64
CA ASP A 22 45.87 41.43 13.54
C ASP A 22 47.19 42.16 13.87
N PRO A 23 47.76 42.91 12.90
CA PRO A 23 47.58 44.36 13.01
C PRO A 23 47.38 45.15 11.68
N ASP A 24 46.60 46.23 11.83
CA ASP A 24 46.73 47.58 11.25
C ASP A 24 46.95 47.84 9.74
N LEU A 25 46.07 48.69 9.18
CA LEU A 25 46.49 49.99 8.59
C LEU A 25 45.32 51.01 8.41
N VAL A 26 45.25 51.97 9.35
CA VAL A 26 44.79 53.38 9.29
C VAL A 26 44.08 53.91 8.02
N GLY A 27 42.93 54.62 8.15
CA GLY A 27 42.31 55.32 6.99
C GLY A 27 40.98 56.12 7.13
N SER A 28 40.81 56.91 8.19
CA SER A 28 39.70 57.89 8.48
C SER A 28 39.35 58.92 7.36
N PRO A 29 38.30 59.80 7.45
CA PRO A 29 37.05 59.85 8.26
C PRO A 29 35.77 60.39 7.49
N ILE A 30 34.70 60.75 8.25
CA ILE A 30 33.53 61.64 7.90
C ILE A 30 32.45 61.01 6.97
N GLY A 31 31.12 61.14 7.17
CA GLY A 31 30.31 61.74 8.26
C GLY A 31 29.02 62.42 7.75
N GLY A 32 27.87 62.33 8.45
CA GLY A 32 26.70 63.20 8.18
C GLY A 32 25.26 62.62 8.27
N SER A 33 24.50 63.07 9.27
CA SER A 33 23.07 63.45 9.25
C SER A 33 21.96 62.67 8.47
N SER A 34 21.12 61.96 9.24
CA SER A 34 19.67 62.29 9.46
C SER A 34 18.61 62.37 8.30
N ARG A 35 17.70 61.37 8.30
CA ARG A 35 16.20 61.45 8.19
C ARG A 35 15.49 61.96 6.90
N ARG A 36 14.71 61.06 6.24
CA ARG A 36 13.21 61.06 6.02
C ARG A 36 12.75 60.36 4.72
N ARG A 37 11.55 59.75 4.80
CA ARG A 37 10.64 59.15 3.77
C ARG A 37 10.80 59.69 2.33
N PHE A 38 10.74 58.87 1.26
CA PHE A 38 9.51 58.22 0.75
C PHE A 38 9.80 57.09 -0.29
N ASN A 39 8.79 56.27 -0.62
CA ASN A 39 8.71 55.36 -1.80
C ASN A 39 8.38 56.17 -3.09
N PRO A 40 8.58 55.70 -4.35
CA PRO A 40 8.45 54.29 -4.79
C PRO A 40 9.36 53.77 -5.95
N THR A 41 9.23 52.46 -6.25
CA THR A 41 9.38 51.75 -7.55
C THR A 41 10.37 52.22 -8.65
N ALA A 42 11.45 51.45 -8.85
CA ALA A 42 12.06 51.10 -10.15
C ALA A 42 12.94 49.83 -9.99
N GLY A 43 13.37 49.17 -11.06
CA GLY A 43 13.98 47.82 -10.98
C GLY A 43 15.34 47.61 -11.67
N MET A 44 15.97 46.46 -11.32
CA MET A 44 17.22 45.88 -11.87
C MET A 44 18.54 46.62 -11.59
N PRO A 45 19.71 45.95 -11.73
CA PRO A 45 19.97 44.52 -11.97
C PRO A 45 20.72 43.80 -10.82
N SER A 46 20.88 42.48 -10.94
CA SER A 46 21.82 41.66 -10.14
C SER A 46 22.79 40.91 -11.06
N PRO A 47 24.08 40.78 -10.72
CA PRO A 47 25.09 40.25 -11.64
C PRO A 47 24.99 38.74 -11.89
N PHE A 48 25.56 38.30 -13.02
CA PHE A 48 25.73 36.90 -13.38
C PHE A 48 26.78 36.21 -12.49
N THR A 49 26.49 35.00 -12.03
CA THR A 49 27.50 33.93 -11.88
C THR A 49 26.87 32.60 -12.29
N GLY A 50 27.23 32.10 -13.49
CA GLY A 50 26.88 30.76 -13.94
C GLY A 50 27.77 29.70 -13.31
N GLY A 51 27.23 28.50 -13.08
CA GLY A 51 27.98 27.39 -12.46
C GLY A 51 27.17 26.10 -12.42
N GLY A 52 27.22 25.31 -13.51
CA GLY A 52 26.41 24.11 -13.67
C GLY A 52 26.70 23.02 -12.63
N ARG A 53 25.68 22.61 -11.87
CA ARG A 53 25.75 21.43 -10.99
C ARG A 53 24.65 20.42 -11.32
N MET A 54 25.04 19.31 -11.95
CA MET A 54 24.19 18.12 -12.08
C MET A 54 24.01 17.44 -10.71
N SER A 55 23.00 17.84 -9.93
CA SER A 55 22.53 17.06 -8.77
C SER A 55 21.12 17.46 -8.28
N SER A 56 20.11 17.41 -9.15
CA SER A 56 18.69 17.40 -8.74
C SER A 56 17.76 16.97 -9.89
N MET A 57 17.38 15.69 -9.95
CA MET A 57 16.34 15.18 -10.87
C MET A 57 15.17 14.55 -10.10
N ILE A 58 14.70 15.24 -9.07
CA ILE A 58 13.37 15.03 -8.48
C ILE A 58 12.68 16.41 -8.44
N LEU A 59 11.61 16.54 -9.22
CA LEU A 59 10.64 17.66 -9.24
C LEU A 59 11.22 19.09 -9.42
N ARG A 60 11.33 19.54 -10.69
CA ARG A 60 11.23 20.96 -11.04
C ARG A 60 10.56 21.16 -12.41
N PHE A 61 9.45 21.91 -12.44
CA PHE A 61 8.83 22.41 -13.66
C PHE A 61 9.53 23.69 -14.16
N PRO A 62 9.36 24.10 -15.44
CA PRO A 62 9.92 25.34 -15.96
C PRO A 62 9.44 26.57 -15.15
N PRO A 63 10.30 27.58 -14.91
CA PRO A 63 9.96 28.72 -14.05
C PRO A 63 8.75 29.53 -14.56
N ASN A 64 8.53 29.56 -15.87
CA ASN A 64 7.40 30.25 -16.49
C ASN A 64 6.07 29.47 -16.33
N PHE A 65 6.10 28.15 -16.15
CA PHE A 65 4.92 27.30 -16.02
C PHE A 65 4.28 27.43 -14.63
N VAL A 66 5.11 27.39 -13.57
CA VAL A 66 4.68 27.59 -12.18
C VAL A 66 4.03 28.96 -11.99
N ARG A 67 4.51 30.00 -12.69
CA ARG A 67 3.98 31.36 -12.60
C ARG A 67 2.56 31.50 -13.16
N GLN A 68 2.19 30.73 -14.19
CA GLN A 68 0.82 30.74 -14.74
C GLN A 68 -0.17 29.98 -13.84
N LEU A 69 0.20 28.79 -13.35
CA LEU A 69 -0.64 28.02 -12.42
C LEU A 69 -0.89 28.78 -11.11
N SER A 70 0.13 29.47 -10.57
CA SER A 70 -0.02 30.32 -9.39
C SER A 70 -1.01 31.49 -9.56
N ILE A 71 -1.26 31.96 -10.79
CA ILE A 71 -2.20 33.05 -11.05
C ILE A 71 -3.62 32.50 -11.27
N LYS A 72 -3.76 31.38 -11.98
CA LYS A 72 -5.07 30.75 -12.22
C LYS A 72 -5.67 30.14 -10.94
N ALA A 73 -4.84 29.55 -10.07
CA ALA A 73 -5.27 29.05 -8.76
C ALA A 73 -5.73 30.18 -7.82
N ARG A 74 -4.97 31.30 -7.72
CA ARG A 74 -5.35 32.44 -6.85
C ARG A 74 -6.67 33.11 -7.24
N ARG A 75 -7.05 33.08 -8.53
CA ARG A 75 -8.35 33.61 -8.97
C ARG A 75 -9.55 32.76 -8.54
N ASN A 76 -9.39 31.44 -8.40
CA ASN A 76 -10.49 30.56 -8.01
C ASN A 76 -10.65 30.42 -6.48
N CYS A 77 -9.58 30.62 -5.70
CA CYS A 77 -9.62 30.52 -4.23
C CYS A 77 -10.15 31.77 -3.50
N SER A 78 -10.63 32.80 -4.22
CA SER A 78 -11.11 34.05 -3.60
C SER A 78 -12.64 34.17 -3.46
N ASN A 79 -13.41 33.19 -3.97
CA ASN A 79 -14.89 33.25 -4.01
C ASN A 79 -15.60 32.32 -3.00
N ILE A 80 -14.88 31.60 -2.14
CA ILE A 80 -15.46 30.70 -1.12
C ILE A 80 -14.91 31.11 0.26
N GLY A 81 -15.28 32.32 0.71
CA GLY A 81 -14.78 32.88 1.97
C GLY A 81 -15.37 34.22 2.42
N VAL A 82 -16.37 34.78 1.74
CA VAL A 82 -16.96 36.10 2.06
C VAL A 82 -18.50 36.02 2.04
N ALA A 83 -19.07 35.35 3.04
CA ALA A 83 -20.54 35.23 3.20
C ALA A 83 -21.06 35.25 4.65
N GLN A 84 -20.19 35.30 5.67
CA GLN A 84 -20.61 35.21 7.09
C GLN A 84 -20.03 36.29 8.03
N ILE A 85 -19.28 37.29 7.54
CA ILE A 85 -18.73 38.39 8.37
C ILE A 85 -19.08 39.76 7.76
N VAL A 86 -20.38 40.01 7.58
CA VAL A 86 -20.92 41.33 7.17
C VAL A 86 -22.14 41.73 8.02
N ALA A 87 -23.00 40.78 8.40
CA ALA A 87 -24.25 41.02 9.14
C ALA A 87 -24.08 41.42 10.64
N ALA A 88 -22.88 41.81 11.08
CA ALA A 88 -22.55 42.05 12.49
C ALA A 88 -21.95 43.43 12.79
N LYS A 89 -22.06 44.41 11.87
CA LYS A 89 -21.46 45.74 12.08
C LYS A 89 -22.22 46.96 11.53
N TRP A 90 -23.56 46.92 11.51
CA TRP A 90 -24.41 48.12 11.34
C TRP A 90 -25.61 48.05 12.29
N SER A 91 -25.37 48.36 13.57
CA SER A 91 -26.40 48.84 14.51
C SER A 91 -25.73 49.52 15.70
N ASN A 92 -25.89 50.84 15.80
CA ASN A 92 -25.71 51.63 17.03
C ASN A 92 -26.10 53.10 16.77
N ASN A 93 -27.40 53.41 16.88
CA ASN A 93 -28.01 54.53 17.62
C ASN A 93 -27.61 56.01 17.30
N PRO A 94 -28.40 57.05 17.69
CA PRO A 94 -29.37 57.09 18.81
C PRO A 94 -30.73 57.81 18.56
N ALA A 95 -31.43 58.11 19.66
CA ALA A 95 -32.73 58.80 19.85
C ALA A 95 -34.01 57.95 19.62
N SER A 96 -35.06 58.00 20.47
CA SER A 96 -35.28 58.74 21.73
C SER A 96 -36.35 58.09 22.65
N GLU A 97 -36.14 58.19 23.98
CA GLU A 97 -37.14 58.33 25.08
C GLU A 97 -38.29 57.30 25.32
N LEU A 98 -38.13 56.47 26.38
CA LEU A 98 -38.95 56.26 27.61
C LEU A 98 -40.51 56.45 27.62
N PRO A 99 -41.30 55.86 28.57
CA PRO A 99 -41.12 54.67 29.45
C PRO A 99 -42.40 53.72 29.47
N PRO A 100 -42.91 53.11 30.59
CA PRO A 100 -42.68 51.69 30.94
C PRO A 100 -43.94 50.84 31.32
N ALA A 101 -43.72 49.69 32.02
CA ALA A 101 -44.66 48.87 32.83
C ALA A 101 -45.55 47.81 32.12
N ALA A 102 -46.10 46.76 32.77
CA ALA A 102 -45.66 45.93 33.91
C ALA A 102 -46.60 44.70 34.12
N ALA A 103 -46.07 43.58 34.64
CA ALA A 103 -46.83 42.38 35.12
C ALA A 103 -47.75 41.70 34.06
N ALA A 104 -48.50 40.61 34.31
CA ALA A 104 -48.68 39.75 35.50
C ALA A 104 -48.88 38.26 35.08
N ALA A 105 -48.93 37.35 36.05
CA ALA A 105 -49.32 35.94 35.85
C ALA A 105 -50.84 35.72 36.09
N SER A 106 -51.26 34.46 36.30
CA SER A 106 -52.65 33.95 36.44
C SER A 106 -53.37 33.66 35.09
N SER A 107 -54.24 32.65 34.96
CA SER A 107 -54.56 31.50 35.83
C SER A 107 -55.19 30.35 35.03
N ALA A 108 -55.09 29.10 35.51
CA ALA A 108 -55.75 27.93 34.91
C ALA A 108 -56.69 27.22 35.90
N SER A 109 -57.97 27.09 35.53
CA SER A 109 -59.02 26.25 36.15
C SER A 109 -60.24 26.25 35.21
N ALA A 110 -61.16 25.28 35.14
CA ALA A 110 -61.35 24.02 35.89
C ALA A 110 -62.20 23.01 35.06
N ALA A 111 -62.29 21.75 35.54
CA ALA A 111 -63.25 20.67 35.18
C ALA A 111 -63.37 20.20 33.70
N ALA A 112 -63.53 18.93 33.30
CA ALA A 112 -63.78 17.61 33.93
C ALA A 112 -65.23 17.13 34.16
N SER A 113 -65.78 16.32 33.23
CA SER A 113 -66.83 15.29 33.43
C SER A 113 -67.00 14.38 32.18
N ALA A 114 -67.59 13.17 32.33
CA ALA A 114 -67.82 12.13 31.29
C ALA A 114 -69.36 11.84 31.11
N PRO A 115 -69.91 10.79 30.43
CA PRO A 115 -69.35 9.61 29.72
C PRO A 115 -70.00 9.30 28.31
N ALA A 116 -70.00 8.03 27.85
CA ALA A 116 -70.11 7.59 26.43
C ALA A 116 -71.33 6.69 26.04
N ALA A 117 -71.51 6.35 24.73
CA ALA A 117 -72.35 5.24 24.21
C ALA A 117 -72.03 4.76 22.75
N ALA A 118 -72.52 3.54 22.39
CA ALA A 118 -72.41 2.68 21.17
C ALA A 118 -72.50 3.30 19.73
N VAL A 119 -71.96 2.77 18.60
CA VAL A 119 -71.90 1.40 17.96
C VAL A 119 -73.28 0.97 17.37
N PRO A 120 -73.49 0.55 16.08
CA PRO A 120 -72.70 -0.42 15.25
C PRO A 120 -72.62 -0.10 13.69
N PRO A 121 -72.70 -1.00 12.64
CA PRO A 121 -71.81 -0.97 11.43
C PRO A 121 -72.48 -1.16 10.01
N VAL A 122 -71.71 -1.49 8.93
CA VAL A 122 -71.95 -2.59 7.91
C VAL A 122 -71.36 -2.37 6.47
N ALA A 123 -70.51 -3.33 6.05
CA ALA A 123 -70.27 -4.00 4.73
C ALA A 123 -69.86 -3.30 3.38
N LEU A 124 -69.37 -4.17 2.47
CA LEU A 124 -68.64 -3.98 1.21
C LEU A 124 -69.48 -4.31 -0.06
N ASN A 125 -68.98 -3.89 -1.24
CA ASN A 125 -68.90 -4.59 -2.56
C ASN A 125 -68.78 -3.54 -3.71
N GLY A 126 -68.15 -3.76 -4.87
CA GLY A 126 -67.29 -4.85 -5.38
C GLY A 126 -67.31 -4.91 -6.93
N ALA A 127 -66.16 -5.15 -7.58
CA ALA A 127 -65.94 -5.37 -9.04
C ALA A 127 -66.31 -4.20 -10.01
N ASP A 128 -65.81 -4.07 -11.26
CA ASP A 128 -64.48 -4.37 -11.89
C ASP A 128 -64.29 -3.26 -13.01
N GLU A 129 -63.69 -3.31 -14.22
CA GLU A 129 -63.15 -4.29 -15.19
C GLU A 129 -62.10 -3.56 -16.12
N GLU A 130 -61.83 -3.98 -17.38
CA GLU A 130 -60.59 -3.63 -18.12
C GLU A 130 -60.63 -2.58 -19.27
N VAL A 131 -59.62 -1.69 -19.23
CA VAL A 131 -58.63 -1.31 -20.27
C VAL A 131 -59.00 -1.23 -21.77
N VAL A 132 -58.77 -0.03 -22.36
CA VAL A 132 -58.11 0.14 -23.68
C VAL A 132 -57.13 1.33 -23.59
N ALA A 133 -55.96 1.26 -24.21
CA ALA A 133 -54.95 2.33 -24.23
C ALA A 133 -54.56 2.75 -25.67
N ALA A 134 -54.23 4.04 -25.85
CA ALA A 134 -53.62 4.59 -27.06
C ALA A 134 -52.78 5.84 -26.73
N GLU A 135 -51.82 6.17 -27.58
CA GLU A 135 -50.78 7.19 -27.34
C GLU A 135 -51.21 8.61 -27.73
N GLY A 136 -50.61 9.64 -27.11
CA GLY A 136 -50.73 11.03 -27.57
C GLY A 136 -50.21 12.08 -26.57
N ILE A 137 -49.18 12.84 -26.94
CA ILE A 137 -48.59 13.91 -26.10
C ILE A 137 -49.08 15.29 -26.60
N ARG A 138 -49.24 16.24 -25.65
CA ARG A 138 -49.61 17.68 -25.73
C ARG A 138 -51.06 17.93 -25.29
N GLU A 139 -51.37 18.97 -24.51
CA GLU A 139 -50.60 20.15 -24.08
C GLU A 139 -50.69 20.36 -22.55
N ILE A 140 -49.66 20.95 -21.92
CA ILE A 140 -49.75 21.37 -20.51
C ILE A 140 -50.54 22.68 -20.44
N GLY A 141 -51.85 22.58 -20.22
CA GLY A 141 -52.73 23.72 -20.03
C GLY A 141 -52.28 24.59 -18.85
N SER A 142 -52.25 25.91 -19.05
CA SER A 142 -51.92 26.88 -18.00
C SER A 142 -53.03 26.93 -16.94
N VAL A 143 -52.75 26.36 -15.77
CA VAL A 143 -53.64 26.43 -14.60
C VAL A 143 -53.84 27.90 -14.22
N GLN A 144 -55.05 28.42 -14.44
CA GLN A 144 -55.39 29.80 -14.11
C GLN A 144 -55.45 29.98 -12.59
N LEU A 145 -54.62 30.87 -12.05
CA LEU A 145 -54.69 31.29 -10.65
C LEU A 145 -55.92 32.20 -10.43
N LYS A 146 -57.03 31.54 -10.10
CA LYS A 146 -58.23 32.10 -9.48
C LYS A 146 -58.58 31.24 -8.25
N ASP A 147 -58.98 31.76 -7.11
CA ASP A 147 -59.36 33.15 -6.78
C ASP A 147 -58.77 33.65 -5.44
N SER A 148 -59.07 34.91 -5.12
CA SER A 148 -58.76 35.64 -3.88
C SER A 148 -59.09 34.88 -2.57
N LYS A 149 -58.55 35.16 -1.37
CA LYS A 149 -57.95 36.38 -0.73
C LYS A 149 -57.26 35.95 0.61
N PRO A 150 -56.51 36.77 1.40
CA PRO A 150 -57.00 38.02 2.04
C PRO A 150 -55.94 39.12 2.31
N SER A 151 -56.09 40.38 1.89
CA SER A 151 -57.06 41.38 2.40
C SER A 151 -57.27 41.54 3.92
N PHE A 152 -56.56 40.79 4.78
CA PHE A 152 -56.47 41.11 6.22
C PHE A 152 -55.03 41.12 6.74
N LEU A 153 -54.11 40.46 6.02
CA LEU A 153 -52.67 40.51 6.29
C LEU A 153 -52.10 41.71 5.52
N SER A 154 -51.80 42.79 6.23
CA SER A 154 -51.33 44.07 5.67
C SER A 154 -49.83 44.33 5.85
N SER A 155 -49.11 43.44 6.55
CA SER A 155 -47.68 43.54 6.80
C SER A 155 -46.95 42.31 6.25
N ASP A 156 -45.80 42.52 5.63
CA ASP A 156 -44.92 41.45 5.12
C ASP A 156 -44.54 40.44 6.21
N GLY A 157 -44.38 40.89 7.47
CA GLY A 157 -44.12 40.01 8.60
C GLY A 157 -45.30 39.07 8.91
N SER A 158 -46.54 39.56 8.78
CA SER A 158 -47.75 38.74 8.95
C SER A 158 -48.01 37.83 7.74
N LEU A 159 -47.63 38.27 6.54
CA LEU A 159 -47.69 37.46 5.32
C LEU A 159 -46.67 36.31 5.38
N ALA A 160 -45.43 36.57 5.79
CA ALA A 160 -44.37 35.56 5.93
C ALA A 160 -44.69 34.45 6.94
N VAL A 161 -45.64 34.67 7.86
CA VAL A 161 -46.06 33.71 8.89
C VAL A 161 -47.34 32.94 8.52
N HIS A 162 -48.09 33.38 7.49
CA HIS A 162 -49.43 32.83 7.20
C HIS A 162 -49.75 32.56 5.73
N ALA A 163 -49.04 33.18 4.77
CA ALA A 163 -49.24 32.93 3.35
C ALA A 163 -48.82 31.49 2.98
N GLY A 164 -49.52 30.86 2.03
CA GLY A 164 -49.35 29.45 1.68
C GLY A 164 -49.87 28.47 2.75
N GLU A 165 -49.61 28.72 4.03
CA GLU A 165 -50.01 27.82 5.12
C GLU A 165 -51.48 27.93 5.52
N ARG A 166 -51.92 29.10 5.99
CA ARG A 166 -53.17 29.23 6.77
C ARG A 166 -54.45 28.96 5.95
N LEU A 167 -54.33 28.92 4.63
CA LEU A 167 -55.41 28.70 3.67
C LEU A 167 -55.12 27.54 2.68
N GLY A 168 -53.97 26.86 2.82
CA GLY A 168 -53.48 25.85 1.87
C GLY A 168 -53.07 24.50 2.46
N ARG A 169 -53.23 24.31 3.78
CA ARG A 169 -52.93 23.04 4.50
C ARG A 169 -53.93 21.92 4.18
N GLY A 170 -53.87 21.39 2.97
CA GLY A 170 -54.24 20.00 2.71
C GLY A 170 -53.18 19.08 3.32
N ILE A 171 -53.60 17.99 3.98
CA ILE A 171 -52.68 16.89 4.26
C ILE A 171 -52.45 16.18 2.92
N VAL A 172 -51.25 16.29 2.35
CA VAL A 172 -50.91 15.61 1.09
C VAL A 172 -50.74 14.13 1.37
N THR A 173 -51.79 13.35 1.10
CA THR A 173 -51.90 11.92 1.42
C THR A 173 -51.22 10.99 0.42
N ASP A 174 -50.93 11.48 -0.79
CA ASP A 174 -50.61 10.65 -1.95
C ASP A 174 -49.13 10.19 -1.99
N ALA A 175 -48.45 10.28 -0.85
CA ALA A 175 -47.03 9.96 -0.71
C ALA A 175 -46.81 8.48 -0.36
N ILE A 176 -46.10 7.75 -1.23
CA ILE A 176 -45.73 6.32 -1.07
C ILE A 176 -44.95 6.05 0.24
N THR A 177 -44.28 7.07 0.80
CA THR A 177 -43.60 6.98 2.09
C THR A 177 -44.23 7.94 3.08
N THR A 178 -44.52 7.42 4.28
CA THR A 178 -45.14 8.15 5.41
C THR A 178 -44.43 9.49 5.67
N PRO A 179 -45.13 10.63 5.55
CA PRO A 179 -44.53 11.94 5.80
C PRO A 179 -44.22 12.14 7.30
N VAL A 180 -43.20 12.95 7.59
CA VAL A 180 -42.82 13.31 8.96
C VAL A 180 -43.52 14.59 9.38
N VAL A 181 -44.56 14.47 10.22
CA VAL A 181 -45.42 15.59 10.61
C VAL A 181 -44.80 16.32 11.81
N ASN A 182 -43.85 17.20 11.54
CA ASN A 182 -43.15 17.99 12.55
C ASN A 182 -44.01 19.17 13.06
N THR A 183 -44.90 18.90 14.03
CA THR A 183 -45.62 19.95 14.79
C THR A 183 -45.84 19.55 16.26
N SER A 184 -45.96 20.53 17.14
CA SER A 184 -46.41 20.37 18.53
C SER A 184 -47.94 20.53 18.68
N ALA A 185 -48.59 21.28 17.80
CA ALA A 185 -50.00 21.61 17.89
C ALA A 185 -50.71 21.53 16.52
N TYR A 186 -52.00 21.23 16.55
CA TYR A 186 -52.87 21.15 15.39
C TYR A 186 -53.99 22.19 15.52
N HIS A 187 -54.51 22.66 14.39
CA HIS A 187 -55.59 23.65 14.38
C HIS A 187 -56.86 23.09 13.77
N PHE A 188 -57.98 23.53 14.32
CA PHE A 188 -59.31 23.32 13.78
C PHE A 188 -59.69 24.55 12.95
N LYS A 189 -60.50 24.38 11.91
CA LYS A 189 -60.97 25.46 11.02
C LYS A 189 -61.98 26.37 11.73
N ASN A 190 -62.77 25.79 12.63
CA ASN A 190 -63.78 26.46 13.43
C ASN A 190 -64.08 25.67 14.72
N THR A 191 -64.90 26.24 15.61
CA THR A 191 -65.26 25.61 16.89
C THR A 191 -66.12 24.34 16.73
N ALA A 192 -66.91 24.21 15.66
CA ALA A 192 -67.73 23.02 15.44
C ALA A 192 -66.85 21.79 15.15
N GLU A 193 -65.83 21.92 14.32
CA GLU A 193 -64.86 20.84 14.04
C GLU A 193 -64.07 20.43 15.31
N LEU A 194 -63.84 21.37 16.24
CA LEU A 194 -63.26 21.09 17.57
C LEU A 194 -64.25 20.36 18.50
N LEU A 195 -65.53 20.76 18.50
CA LEU A 195 -66.57 20.07 19.27
C LEU A 195 -66.79 18.64 18.74
N ASP A 196 -66.85 18.46 17.42
CA ASP A 196 -66.92 17.15 16.77
C ASP A 196 -65.74 16.25 17.15
N PHE A 197 -64.53 16.81 17.24
CA PHE A 197 -63.36 16.07 17.71
C PHE A 197 -63.45 15.70 19.20
N LYS A 198 -63.87 16.64 20.07
CA LYS A 198 -64.01 16.39 21.52
C LYS A 198 -65.14 15.41 21.84
N GLU A 199 -66.21 15.43 21.06
CA GLU A 199 -67.35 14.51 21.14
C GLU A 199 -67.14 13.24 20.30
N LYS A 200 -65.94 13.07 19.72
CA LYS A 200 -65.51 11.90 18.92
C LYS A 200 -66.35 11.60 17.66
N ARG A 201 -67.08 12.59 17.14
CA ARG A 201 -67.72 12.54 15.82
C ARG A 201 -66.71 12.66 14.66
N SER A 202 -65.53 13.22 14.90
CA SER A 202 -64.45 13.32 13.90
C SER A 202 -63.11 12.84 14.45
N VAL A 203 -62.29 12.23 13.57
CA VAL A 203 -60.91 11.84 13.88
C VAL A 203 -59.98 12.97 13.47
N SER A 204 -59.20 13.48 14.44
CA SER A 204 -58.22 14.55 14.23
C SER A 204 -57.15 14.46 15.33
N PHE A 205 -56.25 15.44 15.36
CA PHE A 205 -55.26 15.64 16.42
C PHE A 205 -55.43 17.05 17.01
N GLU A 206 -55.06 17.25 18.27
CA GLU A 206 -55.01 18.59 18.88
C GLU A 206 -53.58 19.00 19.28
N TYR A 207 -52.80 18.06 19.84
CA TYR A 207 -51.48 18.34 20.40
C TYR A 207 -50.60 17.10 20.30
N GLY A 208 -49.34 17.27 19.87
CA GLY A 208 -48.42 16.18 19.50
C GLY A 208 -48.08 15.19 20.62
N ARG A 209 -48.38 15.54 21.88
CA ARG A 209 -48.25 14.63 23.03
C ARG A 209 -49.31 13.52 23.05
N TYR A 210 -50.47 13.76 22.45
CA TYR A 210 -51.61 12.84 22.48
C TYR A 210 -51.77 12.04 21.18
N GLY A 211 -50.88 12.26 20.20
CA GLY A 211 -50.89 11.59 18.91
C GLY A 211 -50.27 12.46 17.81
N ASN A 212 -49.73 11.81 16.79
CA ASN A 212 -49.15 12.42 15.61
C ASN A 212 -49.36 11.47 14.41
N PRO A 213 -49.68 11.94 13.18
CA PRO A 213 -49.88 11.06 12.03
C PRO A 213 -48.70 10.09 11.77
N THR A 214 -47.47 10.52 12.01
CA THR A 214 -46.26 9.69 11.83
C THR A 214 -46.10 8.66 12.94
N THR A 215 -46.61 8.90 14.16
CA THR A 215 -46.57 7.90 15.25
C THR A 215 -47.71 6.89 15.17
N ILE A 216 -48.90 7.30 14.73
CA ILE A 216 -50.03 6.38 14.51
C ILE A 216 -49.67 5.31 13.48
N VAL A 217 -49.05 5.67 12.35
CA VAL A 217 -48.60 4.68 11.35
C VAL A 217 -47.54 3.70 11.91
N LEU A 218 -46.85 4.03 12.99
CA LEU A 218 -45.97 3.09 13.71
C LEU A 218 -46.76 2.21 14.69
N GLU A 219 -47.72 2.78 15.45
CA GLU A 219 -48.63 2.03 16.33
C GLU A 219 -49.44 0.99 15.54
N ASP A 220 -50.03 1.37 14.41
CA ASP A 220 -50.80 0.48 13.53
C ASP A 220 -49.93 -0.67 12.98
N LYS A 221 -48.69 -0.35 12.55
CA LYS A 221 -47.74 -1.33 11.99
C LYS A 221 -47.31 -2.37 13.02
N ILE A 222 -47.11 -1.96 14.27
CA ILE A 222 -46.74 -2.89 15.34
C ILE A 222 -47.98 -3.69 15.79
N SER A 223 -49.14 -3.05 15.91
CA SER A 223 -50.41 -3.72 16.26
C SER A 223 -50.71 -4.85 15.29
N ALA A 224 -50.64 -4.59 13.98
CA ALA A 224 -50.85 -5.58 12.92
C ALA A 224 -49.76 -6.67 12.88
N LEU A 225 -48.55 -6.41 13.39
CA LEU A 225 -47.47 -7.38 13.39
C LEU A 225 -47.56 -8.34 14.59
N GLU A 226 -47.87 -7.85 15.79
CA GLU A 226 -48.16 -8.68 16.98
C GLU A 226 -49.53 -9.39 16.90
N GLY A 227 -50.52 -8.76 16.26
CA GLY A 227 -51.93 -9.16 16.36
C GLY A 227 -52.66 -8.50 17.54
N ALA A 228 -52.20 -7.32 17.98
CA ALA A 228 -52.79 -6.54 19.07
C ALA A 228 -53.96 -5.68 18.61
N GLU A 229 -54.92 -5.40 19.50
CA GLU A 229 -55.99 -4.42 19.26
C GLU A 229 -55.46 -2.97 19.25
N SER A 230 -54.41 -2.69 20.03
CA SER A 230 -53.74 -1.39 20.04
C SER A 230 -52.29 -1.50 20.48
N THR A 231 -51.46 -0.60 19.96
CA THR A 231 -50.10 -0.33 20.44
C THR A 231 -50.00 1.11 20.91
N LEU A 232 -49.14 1.38 21.88
CA LEU A 232 -48.73 2.72 22.33
C LEU A 232 -47.21 2.87 22.20
N VAL A 233 -46.72 3.88 21.48
CA VAL A 233 -45.27 4.14 21.34
C VAL A 233 -44.75 5.23 22.30
N MET A 234 -43.55 5.01 22.82
CA MET A 234 -42.90 5.85 23.83
C MET A 234 -41.42 6.12 23.51
N ALA A 235 -40.85 7.10 24.21
CA ALA A 235 -39.48 7.58 24.00
C ALA A 235 -38.37 6.50 24.21
N SER A 236 -38.64 5.43 24.96
CA SER A 236 -37.72 4.30 25.15
C SER A 236 -38.45 3.05 25.68
N GLY A 237 -37.83 1.87 25.57
CA GLY A 237 -38.34 0.64 26.20
C GLY A 237 -38.51 0.79 27.71
N MET A 238 -37.53 1.38 28.40
CA MET A 238 -37.65 1.70 29.84
C MET A 238 -38.85 2.63 30.14
N CYS A 239 -39.18 3.58 29.25
CA CYS A 239 -40.37 4.40 29.40
C CYS A 239 -41.65 3.56 29.29
N ALA A 240 -41.72 2.63 28.33
CA ALA A 240 -42.84 1.71 28.17
C ALA A 240 -43.06 0.87 29.44
N SER A 241 -42.03 0.17 29.94
CA SER A 241 -42.12 -0.64 31.16
C SER A 241 -42.49 0.22 32.39
N THR A 242 -41.87 1.39 32.55
CA THR A 242 -42.12 2.29 33.70
C THR A 242 -43.56 2.80 33.72
N VAL A 243 -44.07 3.31 32.59
CA VAL A 243 -45.43 3.87 32.52
C VAL A 243 -46.49 2.76 32.61
N MET A 244 -46.22 1.57 32.06
CA MET A 244 -47.08 0.40 32.24
C MET A 244 -47.21 0.00 33.71
N LEU A 245 -46.08 -0.17 34.41
CA LEU A 245 -46.07 -0.59 35.82
C LEU A 245 -46.81 0.42 36.71
N LEU A 246 -46.60 1.72 36.47
CA LEU A 246 -47.27 2.81 37.20
C LEU A 246 -48.76 2.97 36.85
N ALA A 247 -49.22 2.47 35.70
CA ALA A 247 -50.62 2.52 35.29
C ALA A 247 -51.43 1.33 35.79
N LEU A 248 -50.84 0.12 35.80
CA LEU A 248 -51.57 -1.13 36.03
C LEU A 248 -51.41 -1.71 37.44
N VAL A 249 -50.32 -1.39 38.15
CA VAL A 249 -50.07 -1.92 39.50
C VAL A 249 -50.52 -0.88 40.53
N PRO A 250 -51.59 -1.14 41.30
CA PRO A 250 -52.09 -0.19 42.29
C PRO A 250 -51.12 -0.05 43.47
N ALA A 251 -51.19 1.06 44.21
CA ALA A 251 -50.46 1.22 45.47
C ALA A 251 -50.83 0.09 46.45
N GLY A 252 -49.81 -0.57 47.03
CA GLY A 252 -50.00 -1.78 47.82
C GLY A 252 -50.11 -3.09 47.02
N GLY A 253 -50.07 -3.03 45.69
CA GLY A 253 -50.10 -4.19 44.79
C GLY A 253 -48.81 -5.03 44.82
N HIS A 254 -48.82 -6.17 44.14
CA HIS A 254 -47.71 -7.11 44.11
C HIS A 254 -47.37 -7.55 42.68
N ILE A 255 -46.08 -7.60 42.36
CA ILE A 255 -45.55 -8.03 41.06
C ILE A 255 -44.80 -9.36 41.25
N VAL A 256 -44.94 -10.30 40.32
CA VAL A 256 -44.04 -11.44 40.19
C VAL A 256 -43.17 -11.25 38.95
N THR A 257 -41.86 -11.45 39.07
CA THR A 257 -40.90 -11.32 37.97
C THR A 257 -39.77 -12.35 38.06
N THR A 258 -38.97 -12.48 37.01
CA THR A 258 -37.88 -13.45 36.93
C THR A 258 -36.52 -12.85 37.31
N THR A 259 -35.55 -13.69 37.68
CA THR A 259 -34.17 -13.25 38.01
C THR A 259 -33.51 -12.51 36.86
N ASP A 260 -33.70 -13.01 35.64
CA ASP A 260 -32.99 -12.65 34.42
C ASP A 260 -33.66 -11.51 33.65
N CYS A 261 -34.34 -10.63 34.37
CA CYS A 261 -34.91 -9.41 33.82
C CYS A 261 -33.83 -8.31 33.68
N TYR A 262 -33.90 -7.56 32.58
CA TYR A 262 -33.09 -6.41 32.24
C TYR A 262 -32.89 -5.50 33.45
N ARG A 263 -31.61 -5.36 33.82
CA ARG A 263 -31.19 -4.83 35.13
C ARG A 263 -31.81 -3.48 35.49
N LYS A 264 -32.13 -2.60 34.53
CA LYS A 264 -32.75 -1.29 34.83
C LYS A 264 -34.26 -1.38 35.10
N THR A 265 -34.97 -2.31 34.47
CA THR A 265 -36.36 -2.66 34.83
C THR A 265 -36.40 -3.25 36.23
N ARG A 266 -35.51 -4.21 36.50
CA ARG A 266 -35.39 -4.85 37.83
C ARG A 266 -35.02 -3.84 38.93
N ILE A 267 -34.08 -2.93 38.71
CA ILE A 267 -33.76 -1.84 39.65
C ILE A 267 -34.96 -0.92 39.90
N PHE A 268 -35.78 -0.62 38.89
CA PHE A 268 -37.01 0.17 39.09
C PHE A 268 -38.01 -0.57 40.00
N MET A 269 -38.22 -1.86 39.74
CA MET A 269 -39.06 -2.74 40.56
C MET A 269 -38.55 -2.89 42.00
N GLU A 270 -37.24 -3.10 42.21
CA GLU A 270 -36.66 -3.36 43.53
C GLU A 270 -36.39 -2.09 44.36
N THR A 271 -36.26 -0.90 43.74
CA THR A 271 -35.79 0.32 44.45
C THR A 271 -36.69 1.55 44.30
N PHE A 272 -37.65 1.58 43.36
CA PHE A 272 -38.59 2.70 43.22
C PHE A 272 -40.01 2.30 43.63
N LEU A 273 -40.55 1.19 43.10
CA LEU A 273 -41.91 0.73 43.40
C LEU A 273 -42.20 0.49 44.91
N PRO A 274 -41.25 0.00 45.75
CA PRO A 274 -41.50 -0.16 47.19
C PRO A 274 -41.75 1.16 47.93
N LYS A 275 -41.29 2.31 47.39
CA LYS A 275 -41.59 3.65 47.93
C LYS A 275 -43.05 4.05 47.71
N MET A 276 -43.77 3.32 46.84
CA MET A 276 -45.21 3.45 46.58
C MET A 276 -46.01 2.30 47.24
N GLY A 277 -45.38 1.52 48.12
CA GLY A 277 -45.98 0.34 48.77
C GLY A 277 -46.16 -0.87 47.86
N ILE A 278 -45.70 -0.82 46.60
CA ILE A 278 -45.77 -1.94 45.66
C ILE A 278 -44.63 -2.90 45.97
N THR A 279 -44.97 -4.19 46.13
CA THR A 279 -44.01 -5.24 46.50
C THR A 279 -43.73 -6.20 45.34
N VAL A 280 -42.60 -6.90 45.38
CA VAL A 280 -42.12 -7.73 44.27
C VAL A 280 -41.61 -9.06 44.80
N THR A 281 -41.99 -10.16 44.14
CA THR A 281 -41.35 -11.48 44.30
C THR A 281 -40.56 -11.80 43.03
N VAL A 282 -39.32 -12.27 43.20
CA VAL A 282 -38.45 -12.72 42.11
C VAL A 282 -38.34 -14.24 42.15
N ILE A 283 -38.56 -14.91 41.01
CA ILE A 283 -38.48 -16.37 40.82
C ILE A 283 -37.47 -16.72 39.72
N ASP A 284 -37.06 -17.98 39.59
CA ASP A 284 -36.21 -18.44 38.47
C ASP A 284 -37.02 -18.50 37.15
N PRO A 285 -36.42 -18.28 35.96
CA PRO A 285 -37.13 -18.41 34.70
C PRO A 285 -37.63 -19.84 34.49
N ALA A 286 -38.92 -19.98 34.19
CA ALA A 286 -39.64 -21.26 34.13
C ALA A 286 -39.86 -22.01 35.47
N ASP A 287 -39.62 -21.37 36.63
CA ASP A 287 -40.06 -21.91 37.93
C ASP A 287 -41.58 -21.76 38.13
N ILE A 288 -42.34 -22.68 37.55
CA ILE A 288 -43.79 -22.77 37.68
C ILE A 288 -44.21 -22.98 39.15
N ALA A 289 -43.44 -23.72 39.94
CA ALA A 289 -43.75 -23.98 41.35
C ALA A 289 -43.58 -22.71 42.21
N GLY A 290 -42.54 -21.92 41.95
CA GLY A 290 -42.34 -20.59 42.53
C GLY A 290 -43.42 -19.60 42.12
N LEU A 291 -43.88 -19.63 40.86
CA LEU A 291 -45.04 -18.84 40.41
C LEU A 291 -46.31 -19.24 41.18
N GLU A 292 -46.65 -20.53 41.23
CA GLU A 292 -47.79 -21.03 41.99
C GLU A 292 -47.71 -20.65 43.48
N ALA A 293 -46.54 -20.80 44.11
CA ALA A 293 -46.31 -20.39 45.49
C ALA A 293 -46.52 -18.88 45.69
N ALA A 294 -46.07 -18.03 44.75
CA ALA A 294 -46.24 -16.59 44.82
C ALA A 294 -47.72 -16.15 44.67
N VAL A 295 -48.44 -16.69 43.68
CA VAL A 295 -49.87 -16.35 43.44
C VAL A 295 -50.82 -16.97 44.47
N ASN A 296 -50.38 -18.01 45.20
CA ASN A 296 -51.11 -18.55 46.35
C ASN A 296 -50.83 -17.78 47.65
N LYS A 297 -49.70 -17.07 47.75
CA LYS A 297 -49.27 -16.33 48.96
C LYS A 297 -49.67 -14.85 48.94
N TYR A 298 -49.69 -14.22 47.77
CA TYR A 298 -49.94 -12.78 47.62
C TYR A 298 -51.06 -12.51 46.61
N GLN A 299 -51.77 -11.40 46.78
CA GLN A 299 -52.68 -10.87 45.75
C GLN A 299 -51.86 -10.18 44.65
N VAL A 300 -51.27 -10.98 43.78
CA VAL A 300 -50.50 -10.52 42.61
C VAL A 300 -51.41 -9.70 41.69
N SER A 301 -50.86 -8.64 41.12
CA SER A 301 -51.54 -7.72 40.18
C SER A 301 -51.02 -7.89 38.76
N LEU A 302 -49.73 -8.18 38.61
CA LEU A 302 -49.04 -8.34 37.32
C LEU A 302 -47.93 -9.40 37.43
N PHE A 303 -47.84 -10.28 36.45
CA PHE A 303 -46.64 -11.06 36.16
C PHE A 303 -45.84 -10.38 35.01
N PHE A 304 -44.52 -10.25 35.17
CA PHE A 304 -43.65 -9.63 34.18
C PHE A 304 -42.36 -10.43 33.96
N THR A 305 -42.04 -10.79 32.71
CA THR A 305 -40.76 -11.44 32.36
C THR A 305 -40.30 -11.06 30.95
N GLU A 306 -39.00 -11.16 30.69
CA GLU A 306 -38.47 -11.30 29.34
C GLU A 306 -38.62 -12.76 28.85
N SER A 307 -38.76 -12.94 27.53
CA SER A 307 -38.69 -14.25 26.86
C SER A 307 -38.22 -14.06 25.40
N PRO A 308 -37.02 -14.55 25.02
CA PRO A 308 -35.93 -15.03 25.86
C PRO A 308 -35.41 -14.01 26.89
N THR A 309 -34.85 -14.47 28.02
CA THR A 309 -34.29 -13.62 29.09
C THR A 309 -32.90 -13.04 28.78
N ASN A 310 -32.42 -12.14 29.64
CA ASN A 310 -31.21 -11.34 29.39
C ASN A 310 -30.24 -11.39 30.60
N PRO A 311 -29.02 -11.95 30.46
CA PRO A 311 -28.33 -12.34 29.22
C PRO A 311 -28.50 -13.81 28.80
N PHE A 312 -29.12 -14.67 29.62
CA PHE A 312 -29.03 -16.13 29.47
C PHE A 312 -29.99 -16.76 28.46
N LEU A 313 -30.87 -15.98 27.82
CA LEU A 313 -31.80 -16.43 26.79
C LEU A 313 -32.75 -17.59 27.24
N ARG A 314 -33.05 -17.69 28.54
CA ARG A 314 -34.03 -18.65 29.09
C ARG A 314 -35.41 -18.37 28.48
N CYS A 315 -36.21 -19.39 28.20
CA CYS A 315 -37.56 -19.22 27.65
C CYS A 315 -38.63 -19.60 28.68
N VAL A 316 -39.63 -18.75 28.87
CA VAL A 316 -40.78 -19.05 29.75
C VAL A 316 -41.89 -19.67 28.90
N ASP A 317 -42.58 -20.70 29.41
CA ASP A 317 -43.77 -21.27 28.75
C ASP A 317 -44.95 -20.30 28.94
N ILE A 318 -45.20 -19.48 27.90
CA ILE A 318 -46.13 -18.34 28.00
C ILE A 318 -47.57 -18.82 28.15
N GLU A 319 -47.92 -19.94 27.53
CA GLU A 319 -49.25 -20.55 27.57
C GLU A 319 -49.59 -21.03 28.98
N LEU A 320 -48.69 -21.81 29.61
CA LEU A 320 -48.86 -22.30 30.98
C LEU A 320 -48.89 -21.16 32.03
N VAL A 321 -48.01 -20.17 31.90
CA VAL A 321 -47.98 -19.01 32.80
C VAL A 321 -49.26 -18.17 32.68
N SER A 322 -49.78 -17.98 31.47
CA SER A 322 -51.04 -17.28 31.24
C SER A 322 -52.21 -18.03 31.85
N GLU A 323 -52.29 -19.36 31.68
CA GLU A 323 -53.33 -20.19 32.28
C GLU A 323 -53.34 -20.09 33.82
N ILE A 324 -52.17 -20.08 34.46
CA ILE A 324 -52.02 -19.94 35.93
C ILE A 324 -52.42 -18.53 36.40
N CYS A 325 -51.99 -17.49 35.69
CA CYS A 325 -52.25 -16.10 36.05
C CYS A 325 -53.73 -15.72 35.86
N HIS A 326 -54.34 -16.12 34.75
CA HIS A 326 -55.74 -15.81 34.43
C HIS A 326 -56.73 -16.48 35.39
N LYS A 327 -56.43 -17.69 35.90
CA LYS A 327 -57.19 -18.35 36.98
C LYS A 327 -57.25 -17.51 38.28
N ARG A 328 -56.37 -16.52 38.44
CA ARG A 328 -56.31 -15.59 39.59
C ARG A 328 -56.65 -14.14 39.23
N GLY A 329 -56.97 -13.85 37.97
CA GLY A 329 -57.21 -12.47 37.48
C GLY A 329 -55.94 -11.61 37.41
N ILE A 330 -54.76 -12.24 37.30
CA ILE A 330 -53.46 -11.57 37.18
C ILE A 330 -53.17 -11.29 35.70
N LEU A 331 -52.74 -10.06 35.39
CA LEU A 331 -52.29 -9.71 34.04
C LEU A 331 -50.90 -10.30 33.76
N VAL A 332 -50.68 -10.79 32.54
CA VAL A 332 -49.38 -11.30 32.06
C VAL A 332 -48.77 -10.33 31.05
N CYS A 333 -47.57 -9.83 31.36
CA CYS A 333 -46.78 -9.03 30.44
C CYS A 333 -45.45 -9.73 30.09
N ILE A 334 -45.21 -9.89 28.79
CA ILE A 334 -43.94 -10.40 28.26
C ILE A 334 -43.18 -9.26 27.60
N ASP A 335 -41.92 -9.02 27.96
CA ASP A 335 -41.02 -8.23 27.13
C ASP A 335 -40.45 -9.15 26.03
N GLY A 336 -40.87 -8.89 24.80
CA GLY A 336 -40.53 -9.68 23.62
C GLY A 336 -39.28 -9.19 22.89
N THR A 337 -38.51 -8.24 23.45
CA THR A 337 -37.44 -7.52 22.73
C THR A 337 -36.37 -8.45 22.12
N PHE A 338 -36.05 -9.57 22.78
CA PHE A 338 -35.09 -10.56 22.27
C PHE A 338 -35.67 -11.47 21.19
N ALA A 339 -36.94 -11.88 21.34
CA ALA A 339 -37.59 -12.74 20.35
C ALA A 339 -37.94 -11.97 19.07
N THR A 340 -38.42 -10.73 19.23
CA THR A 340 -39.08 -9.91 18.20
C THR A 340 -40.45 -10.45 17.75
N PRO A 341 -41.38 -9.58 17.31
CA PRO A 341 -42.68 -9.97 16.75
C PRO A 341 -42.62 -10.84 15.48
N LEU A 342 -41.42 -11.12 14.96
CA LEU A 342 -41.21 -12.02 13.81
C LEU A 342 -40.90 -13.46 14.23
N ASN A 343 -40.14 -13.66 15.31
CA ASN A 343 -39.86 -15.01 15.81
C ASN A 343 -40.91 -15.49 16.82
N GLN A 344 -41.50 -14.59 17.62
CA GLN A 344 -42.50 -14.93 18.64
C GLN A 344 -43.57 -13.84 18.71
N LYS A 345 -44.83 -14.23 18.94
CA LYS A 345 -45.95 -13.30 19.20
C LYS A 345 -46.60 -13.70 20.52
N ALA A 346 -46.17 -13.12 21.63
CA ALA A 346 -46.53 -13.62 22.95
C ALA A 346 -48.04 -13.47 23.26
N LEU A 347 -48.73 -12.49 22.64
CA LEU A 347 -50.20 -12.37 22.71
C LEU A 347 -50.91 -13.63 22.18
N ALA A 348 -50.35 -14.29 21.16
CA ALA A 348 -50.93 -15.49 20.56
C ALA A 348 -50.80 -16.74 21.48
N PHE A 349 -49.96 -16.65 22.52
CA PHE A 349 -49.78 -17.67 23.57
C PHE A 349 -50.44 -17.26 24.89
N GLY A 350 -51.36 -16.28 24.88
CA GLY A 350 -52.20 -15.92 26.03
C GLY A 350 -51.71 -14.74 26.87
N ALA A 351 -50.56 -14.12 26.57
CA ALA A 351 -50.14 -12.92 27.29
C ALA A 351 -51.11 -11.75 27.06
N ASP A 352 -51.43 -10.97 28.10
CA ASP A 352 -52.28 -9.79 27.99
C ASP A 352 -51.55 -8.60 27.35
N LEU A 353 -50.23 -8.50 27.54
CA LEU A 353 -49.41 -7.37 27.10
C LEU A 353 -48.05 -7.82 26.58
N VAL A 354 -47.57 -7.14 25.54
CA VAL A 354 -46.19 -7.27 25.04
C VAL A 354 -45.49 -5.92 25.03
N VAL A 355 -44.31 -5.86 25.65
CA VAL A 355 -43.40 -4.71 25.62
C VAL A 355 -42.25 -4.99 24.65
N HIS A 356 -41.84 -3.96 23.91
CA HIS A 356 -40.62 -4.01 23.09
C HIS A 356 -39.78 -2.73 23.23
N SER A 357 -38.46 -2.88 23.27
CA SER A 357 -37.53 -1.78 22.96
C SER A 357 -37.34 -1.66 21.45
N LEU A 358 -38.05 -0.70 20.83
CA LEU A 358 -37.96 -0.39 19.40
C LEU A 358 -36.53 -0.07 18.95
N THR A 359 -35.68 0.40 19.88
CA THR A 359 -34.22 0.58 19.74
C THR A 359 -33.48 -0.64 19.16
N LYS A 360 -33.96 -1.86 19.43
CA LYS A 360 -33.30 -3.12 19.04
C LYS A 360 -33.77 -3.54 17.64
N TYR A 361 -34.08 -4.81 17.41
CA TYR A 361 -34.38 -5.38 16.09
C TYR A 361 -35.39 -4.60 15.23
N ILE A 362 -36.39 -3.94 15.83
CA ILE A 362 -37.46 -3.25 15.10
C ILE A 362 -36.93 -2.00 14.37
N GLY A 363 -36.20 -1.12 15.07
CA GLY A 363 -35.47 0.01 14.47
C GLY A 363 -34.21 -0.47 13.72
N GLY A 364 -33.38 -1.28 14.38
CA GLY A 364 -32.42 -2.18 13.74
C GLY A 364 -31.23 -1.55 13.01
N HIS A 365 -30.97 -0.25 13.19
CA HIS A 365 -29.86 0.48 12.56
C HIS A 365 -28.98 1.22 13.58
N ASN A 366 -29.11 0.88 14.88
CA ASN A 366 -28.40 1.50 16.01
C ASN A 366 -28.52 3.06 16.12
N ASP A 367 -29.43 3.68 15.36
CA ASP A 367 -29.53 5.15 15.18
C ASP A 367 -30.71 5.81 15.89
N VAL A 368 -31.56 5.05 16.59
CA VAL A 368 -32.82 5.54 17.16
C VAL A 368 -33.17 4.86 18.50
N LEU A 369 -33.75 5.64 19.42
CA LEU A 369 -34.33 5.14 20.68
C LEU A 369 -35.86 5.10 20.57
N GLY A 370 -36.47 4.07 21.14
CA GLY A 370 -37.93 3.97 21.29
C GLY A 370 -38.36 2.75 22.11
N GLY A 371 -39.64 2.73 22.46
CA GLY A 371 -40.31 1.59 23.11
C GLY A 371 -41.78 1.53 22.72
N CYS A 372 -42.42 0.38 22.89
CA CYS A 372 -43.86 0.26 22.76
C CYS A 372 -44.48 -0.74 23.73
N ILE A 373 -45.81 -0.67 23.86
CA ILE A 373 -46.65 -1.61 24.60
C ILE A 373 -47.80 -2.01 23.66
N CYS A 374 -48.07 -3.32 23.53
CA CYS A 374 -49.07 -3.88 22.63
C CYS A 374 -50.03 -4.78 23.40
N GLY A 375 -51.33 -4.73 23.09
CA GLY A 375 -52.33 -5.61 23.70
C GLY A 375 -53.78 -5.14 23.47
N PRO A 376 -54.72 -5.53 24.33
CA PRO A 376 -56.12 -5.09 24.27
C PRO A 376 -56.27 -3.57 24.38
N LEU A 377 -57.15 -3.00 23.56
CA LEU A 377 -57.39 -1.56 23.44
C LEU A 377 -57.77 -0.93 24.78
N LYS A 378 -58.53 -1.65 25.62
CA LYS A 378 -58.90 -1.20 26.96
C LYS A 378 -57.66 -0.95 27.84
N VAL A 379 -56.81 -1.96 27.99
CA VAL A 379 -55.64 -1.93 28.88
C VAL A 379 -54.60 -0.92 28.35
N VAL A 380 -54.35 -0.93 27.03
CA VAL A 380 -53.45 0.03 26.38
C VAL A 380 -53.96 1.47 26.52
N SER A 381 -55.29 1.70 26.55
CA SER A 381 -55.87 3.03 26.77
C SER A 381 -55.69 3.54 28.21
N GLU A 382 -55.74 2.66 29.22
CA GLU A 382 -55.47 3.03 30.61
C GLU A 382 -54.00 3.50 30.76
N ILE A 383 -53.05 2.81 30.12
CA ILE A 383 -51.64 3.22 30.06
C ILE A 383 -51.46 4.51 29.24
N ARG A 384 -52.16 4.66 28.11
CA ARG A 384 -52.14 5.86 27.25
C ARG A 384 -52.61 7.11 28.02
N ASN A 385 -53.60 6.98 28.89
CA ASN A 385 -54.04 8.07 29.77
C ASN A 385 -52.92 8.54 30.73
N LEU A 386 -52.16 7.62 31.34
CA LEU A 386 -51.03 7.99 32.19
C LEU A 386 -49.85 8.55 31.37
N HIS A 387 -49.58 8.00 30.19
CA HIS A 387 -48.57 8.51 29.25
C HIS A 387 -48.83 9.96 28.83
N HIS A 388 -50.10 10.33 28.57
CA HIS A 388 -50.49 11.71 28.27
C HIS A 388 -50.18 12.70 29.41
N VAL A 389 -50.15 12.23 30.67
CA VAL A 389 -49.76 13.03 31.84
C VAL A 389 -48.24 13.07 32.00
N LEU A 390 -47.56 11.92 31.93
CA LEU A 390 -46.11 11.82 32.14
C LEU A 390 -45.25 12.33 30.97
N GLY A 391 -45.81 12.41 29.76
CA GLY A 391 -45.16 13.06 28.61
C GLY A 391 -44.03 12.26 27.94
N GLY A 392 -43.98 10.93 28.10
CA GLY A 392 -42.96 10.04 27.55
C GLY A 392 -43.03 9.80 26.03
N THR A 393 -43.23 10.85 25.24
CA THR A 393 -43.61 10.80 23.82
C THR A 393 -42.45 10.50 22.89
N LEU A 394 -42.68 9.64 21.88
CA LEU A 394 -41.75 9.41 20.79
C LEU A 394 -41.75 10.59 19.79
N ASN A 395 -40.57 11.04 19.35
CA ASN A 395 -40.43 12.09 18.35
C ASN A 395 -40.86 11.57 16.96
N PRO A 396 -41.61 12.33 16.12
CA PRO A 396 -42.05 11.84 14.80
C PRO A 396 -40.89 11.49 13.85
N ASN A 397 -39.72 12.11 13.99
CA ASN A 397 -38.53 11.74 13.22
C ASN A 397 -37.96 10.37 13.68
N ALA A 398 -38.00 10.09 14.99
CA ALA A 398 -37.63 8.78 15.53
C ALA A 398 -38.64 7.70 15.11
N ALA A 399 -39.94 8.00 15.15
CA ALA A 399 -40.97 7.11 14.62
C ALA A 399 -40.75 6.80 13.13
N TYR A 400 -40.38 7.80 12.32
CA TYR A 400 -40.01 7.61 10.92
C TYR A 400 -38.79 6.71 10.72
N LEU A 401 -37.71 6.87 11.51
CA LEU A 401 -36.53 6.01 11.47
C LEU A 401 -36.88 4.55 11.81
N ILE A 402 -37.79 4.32 12.75
CA ILE A 402 -38.29 2.99 13.10
C ILE A 402 -39.19 2.43 11.98
N ILE A 403 -40.11 3.22 11.41
CA ILE A 403 -40.92 2.81 10.23
C ILE A 403 -40.02 2.43 9.04
N ARG A 404 -38.91 3.14 8.82
CA ARG A 404 -37.87 2.79 7.83
C ARG A 404 -37.21 1.46 8.19
N GLY A 405 -36.78 1.29 9.45
CA GLY A 405 -36.13 0.08 9.96
C GLY A 405 -36.99 -1.19 9.89
N MET A 406 -38.30 -1.06 10.10
CA MET A 406 -39.27 -2.16 10.00
C MET A 406 -39.35 -2.74 8.58
N LYS A 407 -39.16 -1.93 7.52
CA LYS A 407 -39.27 -2.42 6.13
C LYS A 407 -38.27 -3.54 5.81
N THR A 408 -37.07 -3.50 6.40
CA THR A 408 -36.02 -4.52 6.21
C THR A 408 -35.95 -5.57 7.32
N MET A 409 -36.77 -5.44 8.36
CA MET A 409 -36.65 -6.24 9.58
C MET A 409 -36.70 -7.75 9.35
N HIS A 410 -37.54 -8.23 8.44
CA HIS A 410 -37.63 -9.66 8.13
C HIS A 410 -36.35 -10.23 7.51
N LEU A 411 -35.70 -9.50 6.61
CA LEU A 411 -34.41 -9.90 6.02
C LEU A 411 -33.30 -9.90 7.08
N ARG A 412 -33.26 -8.85 7.93
CA ARG A 412 -32.26 -8.72 8.99
C ARG A 412 -32.39 -9.86 10.01
N VAL A 413 -33.59 -10.06 10.57
CA VAL A 413 -33.84 -11.13 11.56
C VAL A 413 -33.60 -12.52 10.97
N GLN A 414 -33.93 -12.76 9.68
CA GLN A 414 -33.62 -14.04 9.02
C GLN A 414 -32.11 -14.31 8.93
N GLN A 415 -31.31 -13.32 8.49
CA GLN A 415 -29.84 -13.44 8.45
C GLN A 415 -29.24 -13.60 9.85
N GLN A 416 -29.77 -12.87 10.83
CA GLN A 416 -29.34 -12.91 12.22
C GLN A 416 -29.61 -14.27 12.88
N ASN A 417 -30.82 -14.83 12.73
CA ASN A 417 -31.15 -16.20 13.17
C ASN A 417 -30.20 -17.24 12.53
N SER A 418 -29.92 -17.11 11.23
CA SER A 418 -29.05 -18.02 10.46
C SER A 418 -27.59 -17.98 10.95
N THR A 419 -27.04 -16.78 11.11
CA THR A 419 -25.67 -16.56 11.59
C THR A 419 -25.52 -17.01 13.04
N ALA A 420 -26.43 -16.59 13.92
CA ALA A 420 -26.40 -16.94 15.34
C ALA A 420 -26.50 -18.46 15.58
N SER A 421 -27.37 -19.18 14.86
CA SER A 421 -27.46 -20.65 15.01
C SER A 421 -26.16 -21.35 14.61
N ARG A 422 -25.60 -21.00 13.45
CA ARG A 422 -24.35 -21.60 12.95
C ARG A 422 -23.15 -21.25 13.83
N MET A 423 -23.11 -20.06 14.42
CA MET A 423 -22.06 -19.67 15.36
C MET A 423 -22.24 -20.33 16.74
N ALA A 424 -23.48 -20.49 17.23
CA ALA A 424 -23.76 -21.22 18.47
C ALA A 424 -23.29 -22.68 18.38
N GLU A 425 -23.52 -23.36 17.25
CA GLU A 425 -23.03 -24.72 16.98
C GLU A 425 -21.49 -24.80 16.96
N ILE A 426 -20.81 -23.79 16.40
CA ILE A 426 -19.34 -23.71 16.37
C ILE A 426 -18.77 -23.46 17.77
N LEU A 427 -19.38 -22.55 18.54
CA LEU A 427 -18.97 -22.23 19.90
C LEU A 427 -19.20 -23.40 20.86
N GLU A 428 -20.32 -24.13 20.72
CA GLU A 428 -20.61 -25.34 21.52
C GLU A 428 -19.59 -26.46 21.25
N ALA A 429 -19.07 -26.54 20.03
CA ALA A 429 -18.02 -27.49 19.66
C ALA A 429 -16.58 -27.00 20.00
N HIS A 430 -16.39 -25.77 20.50
CA HIS A 430 -15.07 -25.18 20.66
C HIS A 430 -14.45 -25.45 22.05
N PRO A 431 -13.26 -26.08 22.15
CA PRO A 431 -12.71 -26.58 23.42
C PRO A 431 -12.21 -25.51 24.41
N LYS A 432 -12.38 -24.22 24.12
CA LYS A 432 -12.18 -23.10 25.07
C LYS A 432 -13.49 -22.40 25.48
N VAL A 433 -14.65 -22.94 25.10
CA VAL A 433 -15.97 -22.47 25.52
C VAL A 433 -16.51 -23.51 26.51
N SER A 434 -16.87 -23.08 27.73
CA SER A 434 -17.33 -23.97 28.79
C SER A 434 -18.85 -24.15 28.78
N HIS A 435 -19.60 -23.18 28.25
CA HIS A 435 -21.05 -23.25 28.11
C HIS A 435 -21.55 -22.29 27.02
N VAL A 436 -22.60 -22.68 26.27
CA VAL A 436 -23.28 -21.80 25.32
C VAL A 436 -24.76 -21.70 25.68
N TYR A 437 -25.27 -20.47 25.71
CA TYR A 437 -26.65 -20.11 25.93
C TYR A 437 -27.23 -19.61 24.59
N TYR A 438 -27.98 -20.46 23.91
CA TYR A 438 -28.75 -20.12 22.72
C TYR A 438 -29.98 -21.03 22.62
N PRO A 439 -31.22 -20.51 22.49
CA PRO A 439 -32.43 -21.33 22.54
C PRO A 439 -32.54 -22.39 21.42
N GLY A 440 -31.79 -22.22 20.33
CA GLY A 440 -31.74 -23.17 19.22
C GLY A 440 -30.89 -24.42 19.46
N LEU A 441 -29.97 -24.41 20.43
CA LEU A 441 -29.13 -25.58 20.74
C LEU A 441 -29.91 -26.65 21.51
N ALA A 442 -29.69 -27.92 21.19
CA ALA A 442 -30.37 -29.04 21.83
C ALA A 442 -30.04 -29.19 23.33
N ASN A 443 -28.88 -28.70 23.77
CA ASN A 443 -28.46 -28.70 25.18
C ASN A 443 -29.04 -27.52 25.98
N HIS A 444 -29.68 -26.53 25.34
CA HIS A 444 -30.32 -25.43 26.05
C HIS A 444 -31.55 -25.95 26.81
N PRO A 445 -31.68 -25.77 28.14
CA PRO A 445 -32.70 -26.46 28.93
C PRO A 445 -34.15 -26.23 28.42
N GLU A 446 -34.48 -25.00 28.05
CA GLU A 446 -35.81 -24.64 27.51
C GLU A 446 -35.91 -24.75 25.98
N HIS A 447 -34.98 -25.43 25.29
CA HIS A 447 -35.06 -25.65 23.83
C HIS A 447 -36.41 -26.21 23.39
N HIS A 448 -36.98 -27.11 24.19
CA HIS A 448 -38.28 -27.75 23.96
C HIS A 448 -39.48 -26.79 24.10
N ILE A 449 -39.34 -25.70 24.87
CA ILE A 449 -40.30 -24.59 24.92
C ILE A 449 -40.04 -23.68 23.73
N ALA A 450 -38.81 -23.19 23.56
CA ALA A 450 -38.41 -22.29 22.47
C ALA A 450 -38.89 -22.79 21.09
N LYS A 451 -38.65 -24.07 20.79
CA LYS A 451 -39.07 -24.74 19.56
C LYS A 451 -40.59 -24.87 19.36
N ARG A 452 -41.39 -24.72 20.43
CA ARG A 452 -42.86 -24.73 20.39
C ARG A 452 -43.43 -23.33 20.12
N GLN A 453 -42.86 -22.30 20.74
CA GLN A 453 -43.38 -20.93 20.74
C GLN A 453 -42.53 -19.90 19.97
N MET A 454 -41.50 -20.33 19.24
CA MET A 454 -40.65 -19.47 18.40
C MET A 454 -40.40 -20.08 17.02
N THR A 455 -40.42 -19.27 15.97
CA THR A 455 -40.08 -19.65 14.58
C THR A 455 -38.61 -19.43 14.21
N GLY A 456 -37.85 -18.80 15.10
CA GLY A 456 -36.41 -18.56 15.04
C GLY A 456 -35.88 -18.16 16.42
N PHE A 457 -34.59 -18.31 16.69
CA PHE A 457 -34.08 -18.24 18.07
C PHE A 457 -33.38 -16.91 18.43
N GLY A 458 -33.41 -15.92 17.53
CA GLY A 458 -32.80 -14.61 17.71
C GLY A 458 -31.39 -14.50 17.13
N GLY A 459 -30.85 -13.29 17.15
CA GLY A 459 -29.49 -12.98 16.67
C GLY A 459 -28.44 -12.88 17.78
N VAL A 460 -28.76 -13.24 19.01
CA VAL A 460 -27.84 -13.14 20.16
C VAL A 460 -27.46 -14.54 20.62
N VAL A 461 -26.18 -14.73 20.93
CA VAL A 461 -25.63 -15.89 21.63
C VAL A 461 -24.88 -15.39 22.84
N SER A 462 -25.13 -15.96 24.02
CA SER A 462 -24.30 -15.72 25.21
C SER A 462 -23.48 -16.98 25.50
N PHE A 463 -22.23 -16.85 25.92
CA PHE A 463 -21.37 -17.99 26.18
C PHE A 463 -20.30 -17.69 27.23
N GLU A 464 -19.80 -18.75 27.87
CA GLU A 464 -18.72 -18.69 28.84
C GLU A 464 -17.43 -19.23 28.23
N ILE A 465 -16.33 -18.51 28.37
CA ILE A 465 -15.01 -18.99 27.94
C ILE A 465 -14.22 -19.61 29.11
N ASP A 466 -13.31 -20.53 28.82
CA ASP A 466 -12.39 -21.12 29.80
C ASP A 466 -11.30 -20.10 30.22
N GLY A 467 -11.67 -19.23 31.16
CA GLY A 467 -10.81 -18.15 31.62
C GLY A 467 -11.38 -17.31 32.76
N ASP A 468 -10.60 -16.29 33.10
CA ASP A 468 -10.89 -15.23 34.07
C ASP A 468 -11.34 -13.95 33.35
N ILE A 469 -11.56 -12.87 34.11
CA ILE A 469 -11.93 -11.56 33.55
C ILE A 469 -10.89 -11.05 32.55
N GLU A 470 -9.59 -11.28 32.79
CA GLU A 470 -8.54 -10.78 31.91
C GLU A 470 -8.49 -11.53 30.58
N ARG A 471 -8.63 -12.86 30.59
CA ARG A 471 -8.75 -13.66 29.37
C ARG A 471 -9.99 -13.29 28.57
N THR A 472 -11.06 -12.89 29.25
CA THR A 472 -12.33 -12.48 28.63
C THR A 472 -12.22 -11.10 27.98
N ILE A 473 -11.54 -10.15 28.64
CA ILE A 473 -11.11 -8.88 28.03
C ILE A 473 -10.20 -9.15 26.83
N LYS A 474 -9.13 -9.94 27.00
CA LYS A 474 -8.17 -10.28 25.94
C LYS A 474 -8.85 -10.95 24.72
N PHE A 475 -9.87 -11.80 24.94
CA PHE A 475 -10.68 -12.38 23.87
C PHE A 475 -11.52 -11.32 23.15
N VAL A 476 -12.31 -10.52 23.88
CA VAL A 476 -13.21 -9.52 23.29
C VAL A 476 -12.42 -8.43 22.53
N ASP A 477 -11.28 -7.98 23.04
CA ASP A 477 -10.39 -7.01 22.37
C ASP A 477 -9.63 -7.63 21.17
N SER A 478 -9.56 -8.96 21.06
CA SER A 478 -8.93 -9.65 19.94
C SER A 478 -9.78 -9.67 18.67
N LEU A 479 -11.10 -9.56 18.79
CA LEU A 479 -12.08 -9.50 17.69
C LEU A 479 -11.93 -8.19 16.88
N LYS A 480 -12.33 -8.17 15.61
CA LYS A 480 -12.12 -7.04 14.67
C LYS A 480 -13.40 -6.59 13.96
N ILE A 481 -14.43 -7.44 13.90
CA ILE A 481 -15.74 -7.12 13.32
C ILE A 481 -16.70 -6.50 14.34
N PRO A 482 -16.97 -7.11 15.52
CA PRO A 482 -18.01 -6.61 16.42
C PRO A 482 -17.56 -5.37 17.21
N TYR A 483 -18.47 -4.42 17.37
CA TYR A 483 -18.25 -3.26 18.26
C TYR A 483 -18.48 -3.63 19.73
N ILE A 484 -17.64 -3.12 20.63
CA ILE A 484 -17.83 -3.31 22.07
C ILE A 484 -18.91 -2.33 22.56
N ALA A 485 -20.16 -2.79 22.74
CA ALA A 485 -21.29 -1.91 23.09
C ALA A 485 -22.48 -2.64 23.77
N PRO A 486 -23.26 -1.97 24.66
CA PRO A 486 -24.45 -2.55 25.31
C PRO A 486 -25.69 -2.56 24.39
N SER A 487 -25.60 -3.15 23.21
CA SER A 487 -26.72 -3.24 22.25
C SER A 487 -26.78 -4.55 21.49
N PHE A 488 -27.88 -4.76 20.75
CA PHE A 488 -28.12 -5.95 19.94
C PHE A 488 -29.19 -5.68 18.87
N GLY A 489 -29.26 -6.56 17.86
CA GLY A 489 -30.29 -6.53 16.82
C GLY A 489 -30.17 -5.41 15.78
N GLY A 490 -29.00 -4.76 15.70
CA GLY A 490 -28.67 -3.81 14.63
C GLY A 490 -28.33 -4.50 13.31
N CYS A 491 -27.78 -3.73 12.36
CA CYS A 491 -27.14 -4.28 11.17
C CYS A 491 -25.70 -4.72 11.45
N GLU A 492 -25.06 -4.08 12.42
CA GLU A 492 -23.68 -4.34 12.84
C GLU A 492 -23.64 -5.39 13.96
N SER A 493 -22.65 -6.26 13.92
CA SER A 493 -22.30 -7.16 15.01
C SER A 493 -21.77 -6.38 16.22
N ILE A 494 -22.15 -6.83 17.42
CA ILE A 494 -21.85 -6.17 18.70
C ILE A 494 -21.52 -7.23 19.74
N VAL A 495 -20.51 -6.97 20.58
CA VAL A 495 -20.08 -7.84 21.67
C VAL A 495 -20.04 -7.06 22.99
N ASP A 496 -20.43 -7.68 24.10
CA ASP A 496 -20.20 -7.12 25.44
C ASP A 496 -19.96 -8.19 26.50
N GLN A 497 -19.28 -7.77 27.57
CA GLN A 497 -19.02 -8.56 28.77
C GLN A 497 -20.00 -8.07 29.85
N PRO A 498 -21.11 -8.77 30.16
CA PRO A 498 -22.14 -8.24 31.05
C PRO A 498 -21.60 -7.88 32.45
N ALA A 499 -20.59 -8.64 32.90
CA ALA A 499 -19.82 -8.45 34.12
C ALA A 499 -19.18 -7.05 34.27
N ILE A 500 -18.76 -6.43 33.14
CA ILE A 500 -18.14 -5.09 33.07
C ILE A 500 -19.15 -4.06 32.56
N MET A 501 -19.94 -4.40 31.54
CA MET A 501 -20.78 -3.44 30.82
C MET A 501 -22.08 -3.09 31.57
N SER A 502 -22.65 -4.05 32.30
CA SER A 502 -23.97 -3.90 32.94
C SER A 502 -23.97 -4.06 34.46
N TYR A 503 -22.96 -4.74 35.04
CA TYR A 503 -22.95 -5.16 36.45
C TYR A 503 -21.74 -4.64 37.27
N TRP A 504 -20.90 -3.76 36.71
CA TRP A 504 -19.65 -3.25 37.33
C TRP A 504 -19.81 -2.60 38.71
N ASP A 505 -20.98 -2.03 39.00
CA ASP A 505 -21.31 -1.40 40.29
C ASP A 505 -21.67 -2.41 41.42
N LEU A 506 -21.46 -3.71 41.20
CA LEU A 506 -21.67 -4.79 42.18
C LEU A 506 -20.39 -5.63 42.38
N ALA A 507 -20.12 -6.06 43.61
CA ALA A 507 -18.95 -6.87 43.92
C ALA A 507 -19.03 -8.27 43.25
N PRO A 508 -17.91 -8.99 43.02
CA PRO A 508 -17.92 -10.31 42.38
C PRO A 508 -18.88 -11.32 43.05
N GLU A 509 -18.87 -11.39 44.39
CA GLU A 509 -19.78 -12.22 45.20
C GLU A 509 -21.26 -11.86 45.02
N GLU A 510 -21.57 -10.64 44.61
CA GLU A 510 -22.92 -10.17 44.35
C GLU A 510 -23.35 -10.41 42.91
N ARG A 511 -22.46 -10.21 41.94
CA ARG A 511 -22.70 -10.53 40.52
C ARG A 511 -23.02 -12.01 40.32
N LEU A 512 -22.35 -12.89 41.08
CA LEU A 512 -22.64 -14.33 41.13
C LEU A 512 -24.07 -14.67 41.63
N LYS A 513 -24.71 -13.83 42.45
CA LYS A 513 -26.12 -14.00 42.87
C LYS A 513 -27.12 -13.78 41.73
N TYR A 514 -26.67 -13.15 40.64
CA TYR A 514 -27.41 -12.99 39.38
C TYR A 514 -26.89 -13.94 38.27
N GLY A 515 -26.07 -14.94 38.63
CA GLY A 515 -25.40 -15.83 37.66
C GLY A 515 -24.30 -15.17 36.82
N ILE A 516 -24.07 -13.87 36.94
CA ILE A 516 -23.13 -13.11 36.10
C ILE A 516 -21.69 -13.41 36.54
N LYS A 517 -21.07 -14.37 35.86
CA LYS A 517 -19.64 -14.68 35.97
C LYS A 517 -18.80 -13.69 35.15
N ASP A 518 -17.53 -13.55 35.53
CA ASP A 518 -16.56 -12.70 34.85
C ASP A 518 -16.15 -13.19 33.45
N ASN A 519 -16.39 -14.46 33.13
CA ASN A 519 -16.08 -15.08 31.84
C ASN A 519 -17.25 -15.14 30.85
N LEU A 520 -18.38 -14.51 31.20
CA LEU A 520 -19.57 -14.44 30.37
C LEU A 520 -19.41 -13.38 29.27
N VAL A 521 -19.55 -13.79 28.03
CA VAL A 521 -19.61 -12.94 26.83
C VAL A 521 -21.04 -13.00 26.27
N ARG A 522 -21.55 -11.86 25.79
CA ARG A 522 -22.76 -11.80 24.95
C ARG A 522 -22.37 -11.26 23.58
N PHE A 523 -22.74 -11.96 22.52
CA PHE A 523 -22.49 -11.59 21.13
C PHE A 523 -23.83 -11.44 20.41
N SER A 524 -24.11 -10.25 19.89
CA SER A 524 -25.20 -9.99 18.94
C SER A 524 -24.63 -9.99 17.53
N PHE A 525 -25.02 -10.97 16.72
CA PHE A 525 -24.69 -10.99 15.30
C PHE A 525 -25.52 -9.96 14.53
N GLY A 526 -24.87 -9.28 13.59
CA GLY A 526 -25.47 -8.35 12.65
C GLY A 526 -25.93 -9.05 11.37
N VAL A 527 -25.81 -8.36 10.23
CA VAL A 527 -26.12 -8.88 8.90
C VAL A 527 -24.89 -9.05 8.01
N GLU A 528 -23.70 -9.12 8.63
CA GLU A 528 -22.45 -9.47 7.94
C GLU A 528 -22.48 -10.86 7.29
N ASP A 529 -21.50 -11.15 6.43
CA ASP A 529 -21.31 -12.52 5.93
C ASP A 529 -20.80 -13.41 7.06
N PHE A 530 -21.43 -14.59 7.18
CA PHE A 530 -21.10 -15.56 8.21
C PHE A 530 -19.62 -16.01 8.15
N GLU A 531 -19.04 -16.17 6.95
CA GLU A 531 -17.65 -16.65 6.84
C GLU A 531 -16.65 -15.57 7.26
N ASP A 532 -16.97 -14.27 7.15
CA ASP A 532 -16.14 -13.19 7.70
C ASP A 532 -16.25 -13.15 9.25
N VAL A 533 -17.47 -13.27 9.80
CA VAL A 533 -17.73 -13.36 11.26
C VAL A 533 -16.98 -14.54 11.90
N LYS A 534 -17.09 -15.72 11.28
CA LYS A 534 -16.38 -16.94 11.67
C LYS A 534 -14.86 -16.85 11.45
N ALA A 535 -14.41 -16.09 10.45
CA ALA A 535 -12.99 -15.85 10.23
C ALA A 535 -12.38 -14.88 11.25
N ASP A 536 -13.15 -13.99 11.86
CA ASP A 536 -12.67 -13.09 12.93
C ASP A 536 -12.19 -13.88 14.16
N GLU A 537 -12.93 -14.95 14.53
CA GLU A 537 -12.52 -15.91 15.57
C GLU A 537 -11.24 -16.71 15.22
N GLY A 538 -10.77 -16.64 13.97
CA GLY A 538 -9.56 -17.31 13.47
C GLY A 538 -8.56 -16.38 12.75
N GLY A 539 -8.72 -15.05 12.88
CA GLY A 539 -8.31 -14.04 11.90
C GLY A 539 -6.82 -13.71 11.77
N VAL A 540 -5.91 -14.64 12.09
CA VAL A 540 -4.46 -14.39 12.04
C VAL A 540 -3.85 -14.95 10.76
N MET A 541 -3.10 -14.13 10.03
CA MET A 541 -2.21 -14.58 8.95
C MET A 541 -1.10 -15.47 9.55
N ILE A 542 -1.34 -16.78 9.55
CA ILE A 542 -0.59 -17.75 10.34
C ILE A 542 0.88 -17.78 9.91
N LEU A 543 1.80 -17.75 10.88
CA LEU A 543 3.25 -17.93 10.70
C LEU A 543 3.62 -19.12 9.79
N SER A 544 2.79 -20.17 9.78
CA SER A 544 2.92 -21.33 8.88
C SER A 544 2.94 -21.00 7.38
N ALA A 545 2.25 -19.95 6.91
CA ALA A 545 2.29 -19.55 5.50
C ALA A 545 3.67 -19.01 5.09
N LEU A 546 4.29 -18.21 5.97
CA LEU A 546 5.67 -17.74 5.79
C LEU A 546 6.65 -18.91 5.87
N LEU A 547 6.50 -19.81 6.86
CA LEU A 547 7.36 -20.99 7.01
C LEU A 547 7.28 -21.93 5.79
N THR A 548 6.10 -22.12 5.20
CA THR A 548 5.92 -22.87 3.94
C THR A 548 6.67 -22.20 2.78
N SER A 549 6.59 -20.87 2.64
CA SER A 549 7.34 -20.12 1.62
C SER A 549 8.86 -20.20 1.81
N VAL A 550 9.34 -20.12 3.06
CA VAL A 550 10.76 -20.30 3.40
C VAL A 550 11.23 -21.72 3.11
N GLY A 551 10.45 -22.75 3.49
CA GLY A 551 10.77 -24.15 3.27
C GLY A 551 10.90 -24.52 1.79
N ILE A 552 9.96 -24.07 0.96
CA ILE A 552 9.99 -24.27 -0.51
C ILE A 552 11.25 -23.65 -1.12
N ASN A 553 11.52 -22.38 -0.79
CA ASN A 553 12.70 -21.69 -1.31
C ASN A 553 14.02 -22.28 -0.82
N LEU A 554 14.12 -22.68 0.44
CA LEU A 554 15.32 -23.32 0.98
C LEU A 554 15.59 -24.67 0.28
N GLY A 555 14.53 -25.45 0.01
CA GLY A 555 14.60 -26.66 -0.80
C GLY A 555 15.07 -26.41 -2.25
N LEU A 556 14.54 -25.38 -2.91
CA LEU A 556 14.98 -24.97 -4.25
C LEU A 556 16.43 -24.49 -4.28
N CYS A 557 16.86 -23.73 -3.27
CA CYS A 557 18.26 -23.31 -3.12
C CYS A 557 19.19 -24.52 -2.98
N PHE A 558 18.85 -25.48 -2.11
CA PHE A 558 19.62 -26.71 -1.93
C PHE A 558 19.67 -27.55 -3.22
N LEU A 559 18.56 -27.65 -3.95
CA LEU A 559 18.49 -28.32 -5.26
C LEU A 559 19.40 -27.64 -6.29
N PHE A 560 19.37 -26.31 -6.40
CA PHE A 560 20.23 -25.59 -7.34
C PHE A 560 21.72 -25.65 -6.97
N PHE A 561 22.09 -25.58 -5.67
CA PHE A 561 23.48 -25.75 -5.25
C PHE A 561 24.02 -27.17 -5.47
N THR A 562 23.20 -28.20 -5.23
CA THR A 562 23.59 -29.60 -5.48
C THR A 562 23.72 -29.89 -6.98
N LEU A 563 22.74 -29.47 -7.79
CA LEU A 563 22.82 -29.55 -9.26
C LEU A 563 24.03 -28.78 -9.81
N TYR A 564 24.27 -27.54 -9.39
CA TYR A 564 25.45 -26.77 -9.79
C TYR A 564 26.75 -27.52 -9.43
N SER A 565 26.87 -28.05 -8.21
CA SER A 565 28.08 -28.75 -7.77
C SER A 565 28.38 -30.02 -8.55
N ILE A 566 27.38 -30.63 -9.20
CA ILE A 566 27.51 -31.82 -10.04
C ILE A 566 27.77 -31.40 -11.49
N LEU A 567 26.93 -30.52 -12.04
CA LEU A 567 26.97 -30.13 -13.46
C LEU A 567 28.22 -29.30 -13.82
N ARG A 568 28.78 -28.53 -12.89
CA ARG A 568 30.06 -27.81 -13.07
C ARG A 568 31.28 -28.73 -13.23
N LYS A 569 31.17 -30.01 -12.85
CA LYS A 569 32.24 -31.00 -12.98
C LYS A 569 32.20 -31.78 -14.30
N GLN A 570 31.13 -31.61 -15.08
CA GLN A 570 30.95 -32.33 -16.34
C GLN A 570 31.67 -31.59 -17.49
N PRO A 571 32.53 -32.28 -18.28
CA PRO A 571 33.36 -31.61 -19.29
C PRO A 571 32.52 -30.90 -20.37
N GLY A 572 31.34 -31.44 -20.72
CA GLY A 572 30.42 -30.82 -21.68
C GLY A 572 29.79 -29.49 -21.26
N ASN A 573 29.98 -29.06 -20.01
CA ASN A 573 29.40 -27.83 -19.43
C ASN A 573 30.44 -26.74 -19.09
N VAL A 574 31.72 -26.94 -19.38
CA VAL A 574 32.77 -25.94 -19.04
C VAL A 574 32.52 -24.62 -19.78
N THR A 575 31.94 -24.66 -20.99
CA THR A 575 31.47 -23.48 -21.74
C THR A 575 30.36 -22.67 -21.04
N VAL A 576 29.67 -23.24 -20.04
CA VAL A 576 28.61 -22.57 -19.28
C VAL A 576 29.10 -22.07 -17.91
N TYR A 577 29.96 -22.84 -17.24
CA TYR A 577 30.38 -22.61 -15.84
C TYR A 577 31.83 -22.19 -15.64
N GLY A 578 32.68 -22.27 -16.67
CA GLY A 578 34.04 -21.77 -16.68
C GLY A 578 34.45 -21.06 -17.98
N PRO A 579 33.56 -20.32 -18.69
CA PRO A 579 33.88 -19.79 -20.01
C PRO A 579 35.06 -18.81 -20.02
N ARG A 580 35.26 -18.06 -18.93
CA ARG A 580 36.42 -17.17 -18.82
C ARG A 580 37.73 -17.96 -18.80
N LEU A 581 37.79 -19.10 -18.09
CA LEU A 581 38.98 -19.95 -18.02
C LEU A 581 39.35 -20.62 -19.36
N ILE A 582 38.42 -20.63 -20.32
CA ILE A 582 38.69 -21.01 -21.72
C ILE A 582 39.35 -19.84 -22.47
N GLN A 583 38.86 -18.61 -22.28
CA GLN A 583 39.44 -17.40 -22.89
C GLN A 583 40.84 -17.08 -22.34
N ASP A 584 41.04 -17.21 -21.03
CA ASP A 584 42.30 -16.97 -20.34
C ASP A 584 43.31 -18.14 -20.54
N GLY A 585 42.90 -19.22 -21.23
CA GLY A 585 43.77 -20.32 -21.69
C GLY A 585 44.11 -21.41 -20.65
N GLU A 586 43.65 -21.27 -19.41
CA GLU A 586 44.00 -22.17 -18.29
C GLU A 586 43.33 -23.56 -18.35
N SER A 587 42.24 -23.71 -19.12
CA SER A 587 41.35 -24.88 -19.08
C SER A 587 41.59 -25.91 -20.20
N GLN A 588 42.50 -26.88 -20.00
CA GLN A 588 42.61 -28.05 -20.90
C GLN A 588 41.40 -29.01 -20.81
N GLN A 589 40.84 -29.40 -21.95
CA GLN A 589 39.72 -30.36 -22.03
C GLN A 589 40.16 -31.78 -21.67
N THR A 590 39.75 -32.28 -20.49
CA THR A 590 39.96 -33.69 -20.09
C THR A 590 38.69 -34.52 -20.28
N ASN A 591 38.62 -35.20 -21.43
CA ASN A 591 37.44 -35.92 -21.94
C ASN A 591 37.03 -37.19 -21.16
N ALA A 592 37.71 -37.55 -20.08
CA ALA A 592 37.36 -38.71 -19.26
C ALA A 592 36.12 -38.45 -18.38
N PHE A 593 35.09 -39.29 -18.52
CA PHE A 593 33.99 -39.40 -17.56
C PHE A 593 34.49 -40.16 -16.32
N ASN A 594 34.14 -39.69 -15.11
CA ASN A 594 34.51 -40.34 -13.84
C ASN A 594 33.34 -40.20 -12.85
N LEU A 595 32.94 -41.30 -12.22
CA LEU A 595 31.84 -41.39 -11.25
C LEU A 595 32.02 -40.45 -10.04
N GLU A 596 33.25 -40.20 -9.59
CA GLU A 596 33.54 -39.24 -8.51
C GLU A 596 33.11 -37.80 -8.85
N ARG A 597 32.98 -37.47 -10.14
CA ARG A 597 32.49 -36.17 -10.61
C ARG A 597 30.98 -35.98 -10.35
N LEU A 598 30.25 -37.02 -9.94
CA LEU A 598 28.83 -36.95 -9.57
C LEU A 598 28.56 -36.64 -8.08
N LEU A 599 29.58 -36.70 -7.21
CA LEU A 599 29.42 -36.33 -5.80
C LEU A 599 29.39 -34.80 -5.63
N PRO A 600 28.42 -34.21 -4.90
CA PRO A 600 28.44 -32.78 -4.58
C PRO A 600 29.58 -32.45 -3.60
N THR A 601 30.25 -31.32 -3.78
CA THR A 601 31.42 -30.91 -3.00
C THR A 601 31.50 -29.39 -2.82
N ALA A 602 31.48 -28.92 -1.57
CA ALA A 602 31.52 -27.49 -1.23
C ALA A 602 32.85 -26.77 -1.55
N GLY A 603 33.88 -27.47 -2.02
CA GLY A 603 35.21 -26.92 -2.35
C GLY A 603 35.27 -25.91 -3.51
N TRP A 604 34.13 -25.45 -4.03
CA TRP A 604 34.03 -24.25 -4.87
C TRP A 604 33.87 -22.99 -4.02
N VAL A 605 33.15 -23.05 -2.88
CA VAL A 605 32.98 -21.93 -1.94
C VAL A 605 34.34 -21.49 -1.38
N ARG A 606 35.19 -22.45 -1.00
CA ARG A 606 36.55 -22.18 -0.52
C ARG A 606 37.38 -21.43 -1.57
N ARG A 607 37.41 -21.91 -2.82
CA ARG A 607 38.14 -21.24 -3.92
C ARG A 607 37.58 -19.87 -4.28
N ALA A 608 36.27 -19.68 -4.16
CA ALA A 608 35.63 -18.37 -4.31
C ALA A 608 35.99 -17.41 -3.14
N LEU A 609 36.48 -17.92 -2.01
CA LEU A 609 36.86 -17.14 -0.84
C LEU A 609 38.37 -16.89 -0.71
N GLU A 610 39.23 -17.60 -1.43
CA GLU A 610 40.70 -17.53 -1.32
C GLU A 610 41.36 -16.23 -1.89
N PRO A 611 41.03 -15.71 -3.10
CA PRO A 611 41.79 -14.60 -3.71
C PRO A 611 41.74 -13.24 -2.99
N THR A 612 42.85 -12.51 -2.87
CA THR A 612 42.88 -11.21 -2.16
C THR A 612 42.13 -10.08 -2.90
N ASN A 613 41.86 -8.95 -2.23
CA ASN A 613 41.25 -7.77 -2.89
C ASN A 613 42.19 -7.18 -3.95
N GLU A 614 43.49 -7.35 -3.73
CA GLU A 614 44.60 -6.93 -4.59
C GLU A 614 44.66 -7.79 -5.86
N GLU A 615 44.57 -9.12 -5.75
CA GLU A 615 44.42 -10.03 -6.90
C GLU A 615 43.12 -9.78 -7.67
N ILE A 616 42.02 -9.50 -6.96
CA ILE A 616 40.75 -9.10 -7.56
C ILE A 616 40.93 -7.82 -8.39
N LEU A 617 41.68 -6.84 -7.88
CA LEU A 617 41.93 -5.58 -8.58
C LEU A 617 42.85 -5.74 -9.80
N SER A 618 43.85 -6.62 -9.74
CA SER A 618 44.76 -6.88 -10.87
C SER A 618 44.13 -7.75 -11.96
N ASN A 619 43.26 -8.71 -11.59
CA ASN A 619 42.78 -9.74 -12.51
C ASN A 619 41.33 -9.50 -12.98
N LEU A 620 40.52 -8.76 -12.21
CA LEU A 620 39.09 -8.52 -12.49
C LEU A 620 38.74 -7.05 -12.75
N GLY A 621 39.68 -6.12 -12.51
CA GLY A 621 39.49 -4.68 -12.75
C GLY A 621 38.82 -3.92 -11.61
N LEU A 622 38.87 -2.59 -11.67
CA LEU A 622 38.40 -1.73 -10.57
C LEU A 622 36.88 -1.80 -10.35
N ASP A 623 36.09 -1.97 -11.41
CA ASP A 623 34.62 -2.04 -11.27
C ASP A 623 34.14 -3.36 -10.65
N ALA A 624 34.84 -4.47 -10.90
CA ALA A 624 34.58 -5.74 -10.21
C ALA A 624 34.91 -5.64 -8.72
N LEU A 625 36.03 -5.00 -8.36
CA LEU A 625 36.34 -4.68 -6.95
C LEU A 625 35.23 -3.82 -6.33
N VAL A 626 34.80 -2.74 -6.99
CA VAL A 626 33.72 -1.86 -6.50
C VAL A 626 32.43 -2.65 -6.27
N PHE A 627 32.01 -3.51 -7.20
CA PHE A 627 30.83 -4.36 -7.04
C PHE A 627 30.93 -5.27 -5.80
N ILE A 628 32.07 -5.93 -5.60
CA ILE A 628 32.34 -6.75 -4.42
C ILE A 628 32.34 -5.89 -3.14
N ARG A 629 32.85 -4.64 -3.17
CA ARG A 629 32.77 -3.72 -2.03
C ARG A 629 31.35 -3.26 -1.70
N VAL A 630 30.42 -3.18 -2.67
CA VAL A 630 28.99 -2.94 -2.35
C VAL A 630 28.43 -4.08 -1.49
N LEU A 631 28.71 -5.33 -1.84
CA LEU A 631 28.27 -6.49 -1.06
C LEU A 631 28.92 -6.52 0.34
N VAL A 632 30.24 -6.24 0.44
CA VAL A 632 30.93 -6.13 1.73
C VAL A 632 30.38 -4.99 2.60
N PHE A 633 30.05 -3.85 2.00
CA PHE A 633 29.39 -2.73 2.68
C PHE A 633 28.01 -3.13 3.21
N SER A 634 27.17 -3.76 2.39
CA SER A 634 25.87 -4.27 2.82
C SER A 634 25.99 -5.31 3.95
N ILE A 635 26.94 -6.26 3.86
CA ILE A 635 27.20 -7.22 4.95
C ILE A 635 27.56 -6.47 6.23
N ARG A 636 28.47 -5.49 6.19
CA ARG A 636 28.86 -4.69 7.37
C ARG A 636 27.67 -3.96 8.01
N VAL A 637 26.85 -3.29 7.19
CA VAL A 637 25.64 -2.59 7.63
C VAL A 637 24.61 -3.56 8.23
N PHE A 638 24.31 -4.66 7.54
CA PHE A 638 23.24 -5.58 7.95
C PHE A 638 23.66 -6.62 8.99
N SER A 639 24.96 -6.87 9.20
CA SER A 639 25.44 -7.54 10.42
C SER A 639 25.16 -6.69 11.65
N PHE A 640 25.52 -5.40 11.64
CA PHE A 640 25.20 -4.49 12.75
C PHE A 640 23.68 -4.35 12.94
N ALA A 641 22.94 -4.14 11.86
CA ALA A 641 21.48 -4.05 11.90
C ALA A 641 20.85 -5.33 12.47
N SER A 642 21.32 -6.51 12.09
CA SER A 642 20.79 -7.79 12.60
C SER A 642 21.11 -8.00 14.07
N VAL A 643 22.29 -7.59 14.57
CA VAL A 643 22.62 -7.70 15.99
C VAL A 643 21.70 -6.82 16.83
N VAL A 644 21.56 -5.52 16.49
CA VAL A 644 20.63 -4.61 17.18
C VAL A 644 19.17 -5.06 17.00
N GLY A 645 18.83 -5.54 15.80
CA GLY A 645 17.50 -6.03 15.46
C GLY A 645 17.07 -7.24 16.29
N ILE A 646 17.89 -8.31 16.32
CA ILE A 646 17.55 -9.58 16.97
C ILE A 646 17.69 -9.50 18.50
N PHE A 647 18.71 -8.80 19.02
CA PHE A 647 19.02 -8.81 20.46
C PHE A 647 18.47 -7.60 21.24
N ILE A 648 18.02 -6.53 20.58
CA ILE A 648 17.48 -5.34 21.25
C ILE A 648 16.05 -5.04 20.79
N LEU A 649 15.79 -4.94 19.48
CA LEU A 649 14.48 -4.50 18.98
C LEU A 649 13.43 -5.63 18.95
N LEU A 650 13.81 -6.85 18.55
CA LEU A 650 12.91 -8.00 18.48
C LEU A 650 12.37 -8.41 19.87
N PRO A 651 13.18 -8.44 20.96
CA PRO A 651 12.67 -8.70 22.31
C PRO A 651 11.79 -7.56 22.82
N VAL A 652 12.10 -6.30 22.49
CA VAL A 652 11.28 -5.13 22.89
C VAL A 652 9.92 -5.11 22.18
N ASN A 653 9.87 -5.51 20.90
CA ASN A 653 8.61 -5.74 20.17
C ASN A 653 7.81 -6.88 20.79
N TYR A 654 8.45 -8.04 21.02
CA TYR A 654 7.79 -9.23 21.54
C TYR A 654 7.25 -9.04 22.97
N MET A 655 8.05 -8.41 23.84
CA MET A 655 7.65 -7.95 25.17
C MET A 655 6.82 -6.66 25.12
N GLY A 656 6.16 -6.34 24.00
CA GLY A 656 5.28 -5.17 23.88
C GLY A 656 4.12 -5.25 24.87
N THR A 657 3.42 -6.39 24.82
CA THR A 657 2.42 -6.88 25.79
C THR A 657 3.08 -7.45 27.06
N GLU A 658 2.30 -7.61 28.14
CA GLU A 658 2.79 -8.14 29.42
C GLU A 658 2.96 -9.68 29.42
N PHE A 659 3.53 -10.20 30.50
CA PHE A 659 4.56 -11.26 30.45
C PHE A 659 4.05 -12.72 30.45
N GLU A 660 2.97 -13.03 29.72
CA GLU A 660 2.40 -14.39 29.64
C GLU A 660 2.41 -15.00 28.22
N GLU A 661 2.17 -16.32 28.14
CA GLU A 661 2.17 -17.15 26.92
C GLU A 661 3.49 -17.24 26.12
N PHE A 662 4.53 -17.81 26.74
CA PHE A 662 5.81 -18.14 26.08
C PHE A 662 5.75 -19.38 25.14
N PHE A 663 4.65 -20.14 25.14
CA PHE A 663 4.62 -21.53 24.63
C PHE A 663 3.79 -21.84 23.37
N ASP A 664 2.88 -20.98 22.89
CA ASP A 664 2.01 -21.27 21.71
C ASP A 664 2.48 -20.53 20.43
N LEU A 665 3.73 -20.77 20.03
CA LEU A 665 4.39 -20.15 18.87
C LEU A 665 3.69 -20.32 17.50
N PRO A 666 3.06 -21.46 17.14
CA PRO A 666 2.52 -21.68 15.79
C PRO A 666 1.35 -20.78 15.38
N LYS A 667 0.69 -20.11 16.34
CA LYS A 667 -0.54 -19.33 16.13
C LYS A 667 -0.36 -17.81 16.18
N LYS A 668 0.76 -17.29 16.72
CA LYS A 668 0.95 -15.84 16.87
C LYS A 668 1.24 -15.16 15.52
N SER A 669 0.75 -13.93 15.36
CA SER A 669 0.90 -13.14 14.12
C SER A 669 2.33 -12.62 13.95
N LEU A 670 2.71 -12.28 12.71
CA LEU A 670 3.98 -11.62 12.42
C LEU A 670 4.07 -10.22 13.05
N ASP A 671 2.93 -9.57 13.29
CA ASP A 671 2.83 -8.25 13.93
C ASP A 671 3.44 -8.22 15.33
N SER A 672 3.34 -9.34 16.08
CA SER A 672 3.93 -9.50 17.43
C SER A 672 5.45 -9.30 17.49
N PHE A 673 6.14 -9.48 16.35
CA PHE A 673 7.58 -9.26 16.21
C PHE A 673 7.93 -7.86 15.66
N SER A 674 6.93 -6.99 15.49
CA SER A 674 7.04 -5.67 14.88
C SER A 674 6.66 -4.53 15.84
N ILE A 675 6.97 -3.29 15.46
CA ILE A 675 6.67 -2.08 16.24
C ILE A 675 5.16 -1.82 16.44
N SER A 676 4.28 -2.52 15.73
CA SER A 676 2.83 -2.43 15.97
C SER A 676 2.45 -2.96 17.36
N ASN A 677 3.14 -4.01 17.85
CA ASN A 677 2.91 -4.66 19.14
C ASN A 677 3.39 -3.85 20.35
N VAL A 678 4.13 -2.76 20.14
CA VAL A 678 4.56 -1.84 21.22
C VAL A 678 3.44 -0.84 21.48
N ASN A 679 2.86 -0.85 22.69
CA ASN A 679 1.75 0.03 23.06
C ASN A 679 2.03 1.52 22.77
N ASP A 680 0.98 2.23 22.37
CA ASP A 680 1.00 3.65 22.04
C ASP A 680 1.38 4.47 23.30
N GLY A 681 2.15 5.54 23.13
CA GLY A 681 2.73 6.32 24.23
C GLY A 681 3.81 5.60 25.07
N SER A 682 4.11 4.31 24.82
CA SER A 682 5.01 3.53 25.68
C SER A 682 6.46 4.02 25.66
N ASN A 683 7.08 4.06 26.85
CA ASN A 683 8.51 4.36 27.00
C ASN A 683 9.43 3.40 26.21
N LYS A 684 8.97 2.20 25.85
CA LYS A 684 9.69 1.23 25.00
C LYS A 684 10.05 1.82 23.63
N LEU A 685 9.23 2.75 23.10
CA LEU A 685 9.45 3.41 21.81
C LEU A 685 10.74 4.26 21.75
N TRP A 686 11.26 4.73 22.90
CA TRP A 686 12.55 5.43 22.96
C TRP A 686 13.74 4.54 22.58
N ILE A 687 13.60 3.21 22.70
CA ILE A 687 14.62 2.25 22.26
C ILE A 687 14.69 2.23 20.72
N HIS A 688 13.54 2.27 20.04
CA HIS A 688 13.47 2.37 18.57
C HIS A 688 14.03 3.71 18.08
N PHE A 689 13.67 4.82 18.73
CA PHE A 689 14.21 6.15 18.45
C PHE A 689 15.76 6.16 18.56
N SER A 690 16.29 5.62 19.65
CA SER A 690 17.75 5.53 19.88
C SER A 690 18.44 4.63 18.86
N ALA A 691 17.84 3.49 18.50
CA ALA A 691 18.37 2.58 17.50
C ALA A 691 18.45 3.21 16.10
N ILE A 692 17.44 3.99 15.69
CA ILE A 692 17.44 4.74 14.41
C ILE A 692 18.62 5.74 14.36
N TYR A 693 18.88 6.45 15.45
CA TYR A 693 19.99 7.40 15.57
C TYR A 693 21.35 6.69 15.46
N ILE A 694 21.56 5.63 16.24
CA ILE A 694 22.82 4.86 16.24
C ILE A 694 23.05 4.21 14.87
N PHE A 695 22.02 3.60 14.28
CA PHE A 695 22.09 2.97 12.97
C PHE A 695 22.43 3.99 11.87
N THR A 696 21.79 5.16 11.87
CA THR A 696 22.10 6.24 10.92
C THR A 696 23.57 6.69 11.04
N ALA A 697 24.08 6.86 12.26
CA ALA A 697 25.47 7.21 12.50
C ALA A 697 26.46 6.13 12.01
N VAL A 698 26.18 4.86 12.29
CA VAL A 698 27.01 3.72 11.84
C VAL A 698 27.02 3.60 10.31
N VAL A 699 25.87 3.73 9.64
CA VAL A 699 25.80 3.70 8.17
C VAL A 699 26.56 4.87 7.54
N CYS A 700 26.43 6.09 8.09
CA CYS A 700 27.21 7.24 7.62
C CYS A 700 28.73 7.05 7.84
N TYR A 701 29.15 6.49 8.97
CA TYR A 701 30.56 6.16 9.21
C TYR A 701 31.10 5.10 8.23
N LEU A 702 30.34 4.01 8.01
CA LEU A 702 30.72 2.96 7.05
C LEU A 702 30.77 3.49 5.61
N LEU A 703 29.82 4.34 5.21
CA LEU A 703 29.85 5.02 3.91
C LEU A 703 31.12 5.87 3.76
N TYR A 704 31.47 6.68 4.77
CA TYR A 704 32.68 7.50 4.75
C TYR A 704 33.96 6.66 4.65
N TYR A 705 34.03 5.55 5.40
CA TYR A 705 35.14 4.60 5.35
C TYR A 705 35.31 3.99 3.95
N GLU A 706 34.25 3.37 3.39
CA GLU A 706 34.33 2.72 2.07
C GLU A 706 34.59 3.74 0.95
N HIS A 707 34.03 4.95 1.04
CA HIS A 707 34.25 6.01 0.05
C HIS A 707 35.71 6.53 0.06
N THR A 708 36.36 6.52 1.23
CA THR A 708 37.79 6.83 1.38
C THR A 708 38.65 5.68 0.85
N TYR A 709 38.36 4.43 1.25
CA TYR A 709 39.07 3.23 0.79
C TYR A 709 39.05 3.09 -0.74
N LEU A 710 37.87 3.24 -1.36
CA LEU A 710 37.72 3.19 -2.82
C LEU A 710 38.37 4.38 -3.52
N SER A 711 38.41 5.57 -2.90
CA SER A 711 39.17 6.69 -3.48
C SER A 711 40.68 6.47 -3.45
N SER A 712 41.23 5.70 -2.49
CA SER A 712 42.63 5.28 -2.50
C SER A 712 42.86 4.25 -3.60
N LYS A 713 42.12 3.14 -3.57
CA LYS A 713 42.31 2.03 -4.52
C LYS A 713 42.12 2.44 -5.98
N ARG A 714 41.28 3.46 -6.26
CA ARG A 714 41.16 4.08 -7.59
C ARG A 714 42.45 4.77 -8.06
N ILE A 715 43.17 5.43 -7.15
CA ILE A 715 44.45 6.11 -7.44
C ILE A 715 45.58 5.08 -7.51
N ASP A 716 45.62 4.12 -6.57
CA ASP A 716 46.58 3.02 -6.55
C ASP A 716 46.54 2.24 -7.89
N HIS A 717 45.33 1.91 -8.35
CA HIS A 717 45.10 1.24 -9.64
C HIS A 717 45.59 2.07 -10.83
N PHE A 718 45.31 3.37 -10.86
CA PHE A 718 45.75 4.29 -11.94
C PHE A 718 47.29 4.47 -12.01
N TYR A 719 48.01 4.34 -10.90
CA TYR A 719 49.48 4.30 -10.97
C TYR A 719 49.99 2.95 -11.50
N SER A 720 49.31 1.84 -11.15
CA SER A 720 49.65 0.48 -11.59
C SER A 720 49.25 0.16 -13.04
N SER A 721 48.33 0.92 -13.64
CA SER A 721 47.85 0.67 -15.00
C SER A 721 48.90 0.96 -16.06
N LYS A 722 48.81 0.22 -17.17
CA LYS A 722 49.54 0.54 -18.41
C LYS A 722 48.86 1.71 -19.13
N PRO A 723 49.56 2.50 -19.96
CA PRO A 723 48.96 3.57 -20.75
C PRO A 723 47.76 3.08 -21.58
N GLN A 724 46.59 3.68 -21.37
CA GLN A 724 45.37 3.35 -22.13
C GLN A 724 45.00 4.49 -23.09
N PRO A 725 44.49 4.21 -24.31
CA PRO A 725 44.14 5.25 -25.28
C PRO A 725 43.16 6.31 -24.74
N HIS A 726 42.21 5.89 -23.90
CA HIS A 726 41.19 6.76 -23.31
C HIS A 726 41.78 7.84 -22.37
N GLU A 727 43.00 7.67 -21.87
CA GLU A 727 43.67 8.62 -20.98
C GLU A 727 44.28 9.80 -21.75
N PHE A 728 44.53 9.62 -23.06
CA PHE A 728 45.22 10.57 -23.94
C PHE A 728 44.31 11.15 -25.02
N THR A 729 43.09 10.63 -25.20
CA THR A 729 42.15 11.06 -26.24
C THR A 729 40.92 11.77 -25.66
N VAL A 730 40.53 12.86 -26.30
CA VAL A 730 39.31 13.63 -26.02
C VAL A 730 38.37 13.49 -27.21
N LEU A 731 37.08 13.27 -26.96
CA LEU A 731 36.07 13.35 -27.99
C LEU A 731 35.63 14.81 -28.15
N VAL A 732 35.74 15.34 -29.36
CA VAL A 732 35.20 16.63 -29.76
C VAL A 732 33.90 16.40 -30.53
N SER A 733 32.84 17.12 -30.18
CA SER A 733 31.54 17.09 -30.86
C SER A 733 31.05 18.51 -31.17
N GLY A 734 30.28 18.68 -32.25
CA GLY A 734 29.82 20.00 -32.67
C GLY A 734 30.94 20.83 -33.28
N VAL A 735 31.78 20.22 -34.13
CA VAL A 735 32.75 20.96 -34.94
C VAL A 735 31.98 21.87 -35.93
N PRO A 736 32.30 23.17 -36.04
CA PRO A 736 31.66 24.05 -37.02
C PRO A 736 32.01 23.60 -38.44
N VAL A 737 31.00 23.48 -39.30
CA VAL A 737 31.18 23.14 -40.71
C VAL A 737 31.44 24.41 -41.50
N VAL A 738 32.70 24.62 -41.90
CA VAL A 738 33.12 25.73 -42.77
C VAL A 738 33.02 25.27 -44.23
N PRO A 739 32.39 26.03 -45.16
CA PRO A 739 32.14 25.55 -46.53
C PRO A 739 33.38 25.21 -47.39
N GLU A 740 34.56 25.69 -46.99
CA GLU A 740 35.80 25.60 -47.80
C GLU A 740 36.81 24.56 -47.28
N ASN A 741 36.63 24.02 -46.07
CA ASN A 741 37.56 23.09 -45.41
C ASN A 741 36.86 21.78 -45.02
N SER A 742 37.59 20.67 -45.00
CA SER A 742 37.12 19.43 -44.36
C SER A 742 37.00 19.57 -42.84
N ILE A 743 36.26 18.66 -42.20
CA ILE A 743 36.20 18.61 -40.72
C ILE A 743 37.58 18.22 -40.16
N SER A 744 38.34 17.41 -40.89
CA SER A 744 39.74 17.06 -40.59
C SER A 744 40.65 18.29 -40.48
N GLU A 745 40.69 19.12 -41.52
CA GLU A 745 41.51 20.34 -41.55
C GLU A 745 41.07 21.37 -40.50
N THR A 746 39.75 21.48 -40.28
CA THR A 746 39.18 22.38 -39.27
C THR A 746 39.59 21.97 -37.85
N VAL A 747 39.55 20.68 -37.52
CA VAL A 747 40.01 20.14 -36.22
C VAL A 747 41.52 20.27 -36.08
N GLU A 748 42.30 19.95 -37.12
CA GLU A 748 43.75 20.07 -37.08
C GLU A 748 44.21 21.53 -36.88
N GLY A 749 43.63 22.49 -37.63
CA GLY A 749 43.96 23.91 -37.47
C GLY A 749 43.73 24.39 -36.03
N PHE A 750 42.55 24.13 -35.47
CA PHE A 750 42.18 24.54 -34.12
C PHE A 750 43.12 23.93 -33.05
N PHE A 751 43.35 22.61 -33.06
CA PHE A 751 44.17 21.99 -32.02
C PHE A 751 45.68 22.21 -32.22
N ARG A 752 46.16 22.49 -33.44
CA ARG A 752 47.53 22.98 -33.64
C ARG A 752 47.74 24.41 -33.17
N GLU A 753 46.74 25.29 -33.28
CA GLU A 753 46.81 26.67 -32.80
C GLU A 753 46.76 26.72 -31.26
N TYR A 754 45.67 26.22 -30.66
CA TYR A 754 45.41 26.40 -29.22
C TYR A 754 46.08 25.35 -28.32
N HIS A 755 46.51 24.19 -28.85
CA HIS A 755 47.13 23.08 -28.10
C HIS A 755 48.45 22.59 -28.72
N SER A 756 49.18 23.50 -29.38
CA SER A 756 50.41 23.24 -30.16
C SER A 756 51.45 22.31 -29.51
N SER A 757 51.66 22.41 -28.19
CA SER A 757 52.66 21.64 -27.44
C SER A 757 52.20 20.23 -27.04
N THR A 758 50.89 19.97 -27.01
CA THR A 758 50.31 18.72 -26.51
C THR A 758 49.54 17.94 -27.57
N TYR A 759 49.13 18.53 -28.69
CA TYR A 759 48.48 17.83 -29.80
C TYR A 759 49.38 16.73 -30.41
N LEU A 760 48.78 15.59 -30.75
CA LEU A 760 49.42 14.47 -31.45
C LEU A 760 48.78 14.20 -32.82
N SER A 761 47.47 13.96 -32.83
CA SER A 761 46.71 13.58 -34.03
C SER A 761 45.21 13.68 -33.76
N HIS A 762 44.38 13.53 -34.79
CA HIS A 762 42.95 13.34 -34.64
C HIS A 762 42.40 12.26 -35.59
N VAL A 763 41.18 11.79 -35.35
CA VAL A 763 40.41 10.90 -36.23
C VAL A 763 38.97 11.41 -36.33
N VAL A 764 38.54 11.79 -37.53
CA VAL A 764 37.15 12.21 -37.81
C VAL A 764 36.21 11.01 -37.76
N VAL A 765 34.99 11.20 -37.27
CA VAL A 765 33.96 10.15 -37.28
C VAL A 765 33.17 10.20 -38.59
N HIS A 766 33.05 9.06 -39.27
CA HIS A 766 32.27 8.91 -40.50
C HIS A 766 30.94 8.19 -40.24
N ARG A 767 29.96 8.37 -41.12
CA ARG A 767 28.66 7.71 -41.02
C ARG A 767 28.67 6.25 -41.47
N THR A 768 28.95 5.35 -40.54
CA THR A 768 29.07 3.90 -40.84
C THR A 768 27.78 3.10 -40.65
N ASP A 769 26.70 3.68 -40.08
CA ASP A 769 25.42 3.00 -39.73
C ASP A 769 24.98 1.93 -40.76
N LYS A 770 24.88 2.34 -42.03
CA LYS A 770 24.40 1.51 -43.15
C LYS A 770 25.45 0.49 -43.60
N LEU A 771 26.72 0.89 -43.65
CA LEU A 771 27.83 0.02 -44.01
C LEU A 771 27.97 -1.12 -42.99
N LYS A 772 27.87 -0.81 -41.69
CA LYS A 772 27.93 -1.77 -40.59
C LYS A 772 26.73 -2.74 -40.58
N ALA A 773 25.54 -2.27 -40.97
CA ALA A 773 24.38 -3.14 -41.19
C ALA A 773 24.62 -4.12 -42.36
N LEU A 774 25.10 -3.61 -43.51
CA LEU A 774 25.45 -4.45 -44.67
C LEU A 774 26.54 -5.47 -44.33
N MET A 775 27.62 -5.06 -43.65
CA MET A 775 28.69 -5.95 -43.18
C MET A 775 28.16 -7.06 -42.28
N ASN A 776 27.32 -6.73 -41.29
CA ASN A 776 26.75 -7.72 -40.38
C ASN A 776 25.84 -8.73 -41.12
N ASP A 777 25.15 -8.31 -42.19
CA ASP A 777 24.33 -9.21 -43.00
C ASP A 777 25.15 -10.01 -44.03
N ALA A 778 26.24 -9.44 -44.57
CA ALA A 778 27.24 -10.14 -45.37
C ALA A 778 27.91 -11.24 -44.56
N GLU A 779 28.32 -10.94 -43.32
CA GLU A 779 28.93 -11.90 -42.41
C GLU A 779 27.95 -13.04 -42.04
N LYS A 780 26.67 -12.73 -41.79
CA LYS A 780 25.61 -13.74 -41.58
C LYS A 780 25.37 -14.61 -42.82
N LEU A 781 25.44 -14.03 -44.03
CA LEU A 781 25.30 -14.77 -45.29
C LEU A 781 26.53 -15.65 -45.53
N TYR A 782 27.74 -15.12 -45.36
CA TYR A 782 29.00 -15.85 -45.45
C TYR A 782 29.06 -17.02 -44.47
N LYS A 783 28.74 -16.80 -43.18
CA LYS A 783 28.66 -17.84 -42.13
C LYS A 783 27.53 -18.86 -42.35
N LYS A 784 26.50 -18.55 -43.16
CA LYS A 784 25.52 -19.54 -43.66
C LYS A 784 26.06 -20.33 -44.84
N LEU A 785 26.69 -19.64 -45.80
CA LEU A 785 27.23 -20.20 -47.03
C LEU A 785 28.38 -21.17 -46.75
N THR A 786 29.30 -20.84 -45.84
CA THR A 786 30.33 -21.78 -45.36
C THR A 786 29.71 -23.02 -44.72
N ARG A 787 28.69 -22.90 -43.86
CA ARG A 787 27.99 -24.06 -43.27
C ARG A 787 27.27 -24.94 -44.31
N VAL A 788 26.73 -24.35 -45.38
CA VAL A 788 26.12 -25.10 -46.49
C VAL A 788 27.19 -25.80 -47.35
N LYS A 789 28.41 -25.24 -47.45
CA LYS A 789 29.54 -25.87 -48.16
C LYS A 789 30.32 -26.90 -47.33
N SER A 790 30.42 -26.73 -46.00
CA SER A 790 31.17 -27.64 -45.11
C SER A 790 30.30 -28.78 -44.52
N GLY A 791 28.99 -28.57 -44.42
CA GLY A 791 28.07 -29.60 -43.95
C GLY A 791 27.89 -30.74 -44.96
N SER A 792 27.98 -32.00 -44.49
CA SER A 792 27.64 -33.19 -45.28
C SER A 792 26.11 -33.29 -45.49
N ILE A 793 25.57 -32.41 -46.33
CA ILE A 793 24.15 -32.27 -46.67
C ILE A 793 23.98 -32.47 -48.19
N SER A 794 24.41 -33.63 -48.71
CA SER A 794 24.33 -33.98 -50.13
C SER A 794 22.90 -34.24 -50.65
N ARG A 795 21.85 -33.88 -49.89
CA ARG A 795 20.45 -34.29 -50.13
C ARG A 795 19.39 -33.18 -50.15
N GLN A 796 19.73 -31.89 -50.04
CA GLN A 796 18.75 -30.80 -50.19
C GLN A 796 19.24 -29.67 -51.11
N LYS A 797 19.10 -29.87 -52.43
CA LYS A 797 19.44 -28.88 -53.48
C LYS A 797 18.32 -27.88 -53.83
N SER A 798 17.31 -27.69 -52.97
CA SER A 798 16.29 -26.64 -53.22
C SER A 798 15.62 -26.12 -51.96
N MET A 799 15.64 -24.80 -51.77
CA MET A 799 14.82 -24.06 -50.80
C MET A 799 13.81 -23.19 -51.55
N ARG A 800 12.75 -22.69 -50.89
CA ARG A 800 11.90 -21.63 -51.45
C ARG A 800 12.34 -20.25 -50.93
N ASP A 801 12.20 -19.21 -51.74
CA ASP A 801 12.74 -17.86 -51.48
C ASP A 801 11.92 -16.99 -50.50
N GLY A 802 10.74 -17.45 -50.04
CA GLY A 802 9.87 -16.72 -49.13
C GLY A 802 10.06 -17.00 -47.63
N PHE A 803 9.21 -16.36 -46.82
CA PHE A 803 9.27 -16.41 -45.36
C PHE A 803 9.21 -17.85 -44.80
N LEU A 804 10.17 -18.19 -43.93
CA LEU A 804 10.39 -19.54 -43.38
C LEU A 804 10.48 -20.67 -44.42
N GLY A 805 10.76 -20.36 -45.69
CA GLY A 805 10.85 -21.34 -46.78
C GLY A 805 9.52 -21.97 -47.20
N MET A 806 8.38 -21.48 -46.71
CA MET A 806 7.06 -22.06 -46.99
C MET A 806 6.52 -21.63 -48.37
N PHE A 807 6.64 -20.35 -48.68
CA PHE A 807 6.23 -19.74 -49.95
C PHE A 807 7.44 -19.46 -50.84
N GLY A 808 7.22 -19.36 -52.16
CA GLY A 808 8.27 -18.96 -53.11
C GLY A 808 8.62 -19.99 -54.20
N LYS A 809 9.46 -19.59 -55.14
CA LYS A 809 10.03 -20.47 -56.18
C LYS A 809 11.11 -21.35 -55.57
N LYS A 810 11.29 -22.58 -56.09
CA LYS A 810 12.45 -23.41 -55.74
C LYS A 810 13.71 -22.80 -56.35
N VAL A 811 14.73 -22.56 -55.52
CA VAL A 811 16.06 -22.05 -55.91
C VAL A 811 17.13 -22.95 -55.28
N ASP A 812 18.27 -23.13 -55.94
CA ASP A 812 19.43 -23.76 -55.30
C ASP A 812 19.91 -22.87 -54.13
N VAL A 813 20.24 -23.51 -53.02
CA VAL A 813 20.58 -22.86 -51.75
C VAL A 813 21.93 -22.16 -51.85
N VAL A 814 22.89 -22.76 -52.57
CA VAL A 814 24.24 -22.20 -52.72
C VAL A 814 24.18 -20.97 -53.63
N ASP A 815 23.65 -21.15 -54.85
CA ASP A 815 23.54 -20.09 -55.86
C ASP A 815 22.72 -18.87 -55.40
N HIS A 816 21.64 -19.11 -54.63
CA HIS A 816 20.85 -18.03 -54.03
C HIS A 816 21.64 -17.23 -52.98
N TYR A 817 22.42 -17.90 -52.12
CA TYR A 817 23.22 -17.19 -51.12
C TYR A 817 24.48 -16.54 -51.72
N GLU A 818 25.06 -17.12 -52.77
CA GLU A 818 26.19 -16.53 -53.51
C GLU A 818 25.77 -15.23 -54.20
N LYS A 819 24.75 -15.25 -55.07
CA LYS A 819 24.23 -14.04 -55.74
C LYS A 819 23.74 -12.97 -54.75
N LYS A 820 23.27 -13.38 -53.57
CA LYS A 820 22.83 -12.46 -52.51
C LYS A 820 23.98 -11.89 -51.69
N LEU A 821 25.12 -12.59 -51.59
CA LEU A 821 26.35 -12.08 -51.00
C LEU A 821 27.07 -11.14 -51.97
N GLU A 822 27.23 -11.54 -53.24
CA GLU A 822 27.81 -10.75 -54.33
C GLU A 822 27.17 -9.36 -54.44
N LYS A 823 25.84 -9.30 -54.54
CA LYS A 823 25.10 -8.03 -54.52
C LYS A 823 25.38 -7.19 -53.27
N LEU A 824 25.53 -7.82 -52.10
CA LEU A 824 25.76 -7.13 -50.84
C LEU A 824 27.20 -6.61 -50.71
N GLU A 825 28.18 -7.31 -51.29
CA GLU A 825 29.56 -6.85 -51.41
C GLU A 825 29.67 -5.65 -52.37
N ASP A 826 28.91 -5.63 -53.47
CA ASP A 826 28.85 -4.46 -54.36
C ASP A 826 28.10 -3.27 -53.72
N ASP A 827 26.97 -3.50 -53.04
CA ASP A 827 26.30 -2.48 -52.22
C ASP A 827 27.25 -1.92 -51.13
N MET A 828 28.09 -2.77 -50.53
CA MET A 828 29.14 -2.37 -49.57
C MET A 828 30.26 -1.55 -50.23
N ARG A 829 30.83 -1.99 -51.36
CA ARG A 829 31.89 -1.26 -52.10
C ARG A 829 31.40 0.13 -52.53
N LEU A 830 30.18 0.21 -53.05
CA LEU A 830 29.53 1.47 -53.43
C LEU A 830 29.30 2.37 -52.21
N LYS A 831 28.95 1.82 -51.04
CA LYS A 831 28.87 2.61 -49.81
C LYS A 831 30.23 3.03 -49.26
N GLN A 832 31.26 2.20 -49.43
CA GLN A 832 32.61 2.44 -48.90
C GLN A 832 33.36 3.53 -49.69
N SER A 833 33.16 3.63 -51.01
CA SER A 833 33.69 4.76 -51.81
C SER A 833 32.98 6.09 -51.51
N LEU A 834 31.71 6.06 -51.11
CA LEU A 834 30.92 7.24 -50.71
C LEU A 834 31.23 7.76 -49.29
N LEU A 835 31.99 7.05 -48.47
CA LEU A 835 32.29 7.45 -47.08
C LEU A 835 32.96 8.83 -46.95
N ALA A 836 33.76 9.22 -47.95
CA ALA A 836 34.45 10.51 -47.96
C ALA A 836 33.50 11.72 -47.99
N GLY A 837 32.24 11.53 -48.38
CA GLY A 837 31.20 12.56 -48.35
C GLY A 837 30.22 12.47 -47.17
N GLU A 838 30.39 11.51 -46.26
CA GLU A 838 29.55 11.34 -45.06
C GLU A 838 30.35 11.52 -43.75
N GLU A 839 31.16 12.58 -43.68
CA GLU A 839 31.78 13.04 -42.42
C GLU A 839 30.71 13.51 -41.40
N VAL A 840 30.98 13.30 -40.12
CA VAL A 840 30.17 13.79 -38.99
C VAL A 840 30.95 14.90 -38.28
N PRO A 841 30.30 15.98 -37.78
CA PRO A 841 30.96 17.05 -37.02
C PRO A 841 31.37 16.61 -35.59
N ALA A 842 32.14 15.52 -35.51
CA ALA A 842 32.74 14.95 -34.32
C ALA A 842 34.07 14.26 -34.67
N ALA A 843 35.07 14.39 -33.80
CA ALA A 843 36.40 13.80 -33.99
C ALA A 843 37.02 13.40 -32.65
N PHE A 844 37.79 12.32 -32.65
CA PHE A 844 38.64 11.92 -31.54
C PHE A 844 40.00 12.62 -31.66
N VAL A 845 40.34 13.51 -30.74
CA VAL A 845 41.61 14.26 -30.72
C VAL A 845 42.52 13.67 -29.66
N SER A 846 43.72 13.24 -30.06
CA SER A 846 44.71 12.59 -29.20
C SER A 846 45.87 13.52 -28.88
N PHE A 847 46.36 13.42 -27.64
CA PHE A 847 47.39 14.27 -27.06
C PHE A 847 48.62 13.46 -26.65
N ARG A 848 49.77 14.14 -26.55
CA ARG A 848 51.07 13.61 -26.09
C ARG A 848 51.19 13.49 -24.57
N SER A 849 50.16 13.89 -23.82
CA SER A 849 50.11 13.80 -22.36
C SER A 849 48.66 13.67 -21.89
N ARG A 850 48.44 12.90 -20.83
CA ARG A 850 47.13 12.81 -20.16
C ARG A 850 46.75 14.15 -19.55
N HIS A 851 47.75 14.91 -19.08
CA HIS A 851 47.52 16.27 -18.60
C HIS A 851 46.94 17.18 -19.69
N GLY A 852 47.44 17.13 -20.93
CA GLY A 852 46.92 17.89 -22.06
C GLY A 852 45.46 17.50 -22.41
N ALA A 853 45.17 16.20 -22.50
CA ALA A 853 43.81 15.71 -22.72
C ALA A 853 42.85 16.15 -21.60
N ALA A 854 43.29 16.12 -20.34
CA ALA A 854 42.49 16.58 -19.20
C ALA A 854 42.25 18.11 -19.22
N ILE A 855 43.22 18.91 -19.66
CA ILE A 855 43.04 20.36 -19.87
C ILE A 855 41.98 20.59 -20.95
N ALA A 856 42.13 19.99 -22.12
CA ALA A 856 41.17 20.13 -23.22
C ALA A 856 39.76 19.67 -22.84
N THR A 857 39.63 18.62 -22.01
CA THR A 857 38.33 18.12 -21.54
C THR A 857 37.61 19.06 -20.56
N ASN A 858 38.35 19.81 -19.72
CA ASN A 858 37.76 20.61 -18.64
C ASN A 858 37.66 22.12 -18.95
N ILE A 859 38.29 22.59 -20.04
CA ILE A 859 38.17 23.98 -20.52
C ILE A 859 37.14 24.05 -21.64
N GLN A 860 36.27 25.07 -21.64
CA GLN A 860 35.39 25.37 -22.76
C GLN A 860 36.23 25.88 -23.95
N GLN A 861 36.21 25.16 -25.07
CA GLN A 861 37.07 25.45 -26.23
C GLN A 861 36.51 26.59 -27.12
N GLY A 862 35.20 26.60 -27.38
CA GLY A 862 34.54 27.58 -28.27
C GLY A 862 33.79 28.69 -27.52
N ILE A 863 33.59 29.84 -28.19
CA ILE A 863 32.75 30.95 -27.66
C ILE A 863 31.28 30.49 -27.54
N ASP A 864 30.77 29.79 -28.54
CA ASP A 864 29.47 29.12 -28.51
C ASP A 864 29.58 27.82 -27.69
N PRO A 865 28.85 27.68 -26.56
CA PRO A 865 28.92 26.48 -25.71
C PRO A 865 28.26 25.24 -26.34
N THR A 866 27.69 25.35 -27.54
CA THR A 866 27.19 24.20 -28.33
C THR A 866 28.18 23.70 -29.39
N GLN A 867 29.28 24.43 -29.61
CA GLN A 867 30.35 24.07 -30.54
C GLN A 867 31.62 23.66 -29.79
N TRP A 868 32.48 22.85 -30.45
CA TRP A 868 33.73 22.34 -29.86
C TRP A 868 33.54 21.68 -28.48
N LEU A 869 32.43 20.95 -28.31
CA LEU A 869 32.08 20.28 -27.06
C LEU A 869 33.04 19.12 -26.81
N THR A 870 33.88 19.25 -25.79
CA THR A 870 34.86 18.25 -25.37
C THR A 870 34.32 17.34 -24.28
N GLU A 871 34.29 16.04 -24.55
CA GLU A 871 33.99 14.98 -23.58
C GLU A 871 35.20 14.02 -23.48
N PRO A 872 35.46 13.40 -22.32
CA PRO A 872 36.52 12.39 -22.23
C PRO A 872 36.19 11.20 -23.13
N ALA A 873 37.13 10.75 -23.96
CA ALA A 873 36.86 9.62 -24.83
C ALA A 873 36.63 8.34 -23.99
N PRO A 874 35.64 7.50 -24.35
CA PRO A 874 35.54 6.16 -23.80
C PRO A 874 36.66 5.28 -24.38
N GLU A 875 36.80 4.06 -23.86
CA GLU A 875 37.74 3.09 -24.42
C GLU A 875 37.33 2.70 -25.86
N PRO A 876 38.26 2.39 -26.78
CA PRO A 876 37.92 2.06 -28.17
C PRO A 876 36.89 0.92 -28.32
N GLN A 877 36.85 -0.01 -27.37
CA GLN A 877 35.90 -1.13 -27.32
C GLN A 877 34.53 -0.74 -26.72
N ASP A 878 34.48 0.35 -25.94
CA ASP A 878 33.28 0.91 -25.32
C ASP A 878 32.55 1.91 -26.25
N VAL A 879 33.16 2.35 -27.36
CA VAL A 879 32.56 3.31 -28.32
C VAL A 879 31.29 2.76 -28.98
N HIS A 880 30.15 3.43 -28.76
CA HIS A 880 28.87 3.12 -29.40
C HIS A 880 28.67 3.92 -30.70
N TRP A 881 29.31 3.46 -31.77
CA TRP A 881 29.38 4.09 -33.11
C TRP A 881 28.07 4.64 -33.72
N PRO A 882 26.88 4.01 -33.58
CA PRO A 882 25.65 4.51 -34.25
C PRO A 882 25.11 5.90 -33.82
N PHE A 883 25.58 6.51 -32.72
CA PHE A 883 24.98 7.75 -32.17
C PHE A 883 25.82 9.04 -32.30
N PHE A 884 26.95 9.00 -33.00
CA PHE A 884 27.65 10.22 -33.40
C PHE A 884 26.82 11.05 -34.40
N THR A 885 25.96 10.41 -35.19
CA THR A 885 25.13 11.03 -36.25
C THR A 885 23.93 11.85 -35.73
N ALA A 886 23.78 12.02 -34.42
CA ALA A 886 22.65 12.72 -33.79
C ALA A 886 23.03 14.12 -33.31
N SER A 887 22.42 15.15 -33.90
CA SER A 887 22.60 16.55 -33.50
C SER A 887 22.15 16.80 -32.05
N PHE A 888 22.67 17.87 -31.44
CA PHE A 888 22.35 18.27 -30.06
C PHE A 888 20.84 18.33 -29.79
N VAL A 889 20.08 18.99 -30.68
CA VAL A 889 18.61 19.09 -30.58
C VAL A 889 17.95 17.71 -30.65
N ARG A 890 18.43 16.80 -31.50
CA ARG A 890 17.91 15.43 -31.60
C ARG A 890 18.20 14.62 -30.33
N ARG A 891 19.41 14.73 -29.76
CA ARG A 891 19.76 14.12 -28.46
C ARG A 891 18.87 14.67 -27.34
N TRP A 892 18.61 15.98 -27.31
CA TRP A 892 17.71 16.58 -26.32
C TRP A 892 16.26 16.06 -26.43
N ILE A 893 15.70 16.00 -27.65
CA ILE A 893 14.36 15.43 -27.90
C ILE A 893 14.30 13.95 -27.50
N SER A 894 15.30 13.14 -27.89
CA SER A 894 15.42 11.73 -27.46
C SER A 894 15.37 11.58 -25.94
N ASN A 895 16.07 12.43 -25.19
CA ASN A 895 16.06 12.40 -23.73
C ASN A 895 14.68 12.73 -23.14
N VAL A 896 13.95 13.69 -23.71
CA VAL A 896 12.57 14.01 -23.29
C VAL A 896 11.60 12.87 -23.61
N VAL A 897 11.68 12.29 -24.81
CA VAL A 897 10.84 11.15 -25.23
C VAL A 897 11.08 9.93 -24.34
N VAL A 898 12.35 9.59 -24.06
CA VAL A 898 12.71 8.48 -23.16
C VAL A 898 12.24 8.75 -21.74
N PHE A 899 12.31 9.99 -21.24
CA PHE A 899 11.79 10.34 -19.92
C PHE A 899 10.27 10.15 -19.84
N VAL A 900 9.52 10.61 -20.83
CA VAL A 900 8.05 10.42 -20.89
C VAL A 900 7.68 8.94 -20.99
N ALA A 901 8.37 8.17 -21.86
CA ALA A 901 8.16 6.74 -22.00
C ALA A 901 8.48 5.97 -20.69
N PHE A 902 9.53 6.36 -19.98
CA PHE A 902 9.92 5.78 -18.69
C PHE A 902 8.88 6.08 -17.59
N VAL A 903 8.35 7.30 -17.51
CA VAL A 903 7.28 7.64 -16.56
C VAL A 903 5.98 6.90 -16.90
N ALA A 904 5.61 6.81 -18.18
CA ALA A 904 4.45 6.04 -18.62
C ALA A 904 4.61 4.54 -18.29
N LEU A 905 5.81 3.98 -18.47
CA LEU A 905 6.12 2.59 -18.11
C LEU A 905 6.03 2.34 -16.59
N ILE A 906 6.46 3.28 -15.75
CA ILE A 906 6.28 3.18 -14.29
C ILE A 906 4.78 3.10 -13.96
N ILE A 907 3.96 4.02 -14.49
CA ILE A 907 2.52 4.09 -14.23
C ILE A 907 1.80 2.82 -14.72
N LEU A 908 2.12 2.35 -15.94
CA LEU A 908 1.52 1.15 -16.52
C LEU A 908 1.85 -0.12 -15.69
N TYR A 909 3.06 -0.20 -15.14
CA TYR A 909 3.50 -1.36 -14.36
C TYR A 909 2.89 -1.44 -12.96
N VAL A 910 2.17 -0.41 -12.51
CA VAL A 910 1.31 -0.51 -11.31
C VAL A 910 0.24 -1.59 -11.48
N ILE A 911 -0.23 -1.86 -12.71
CA ILE A 911 -1.27 -2.87 -12.97
C ILE A 911 -0.79 -4.30 -12.58
N PRO A 912 0.37 -4.81 -13.06
CA PRO A 912 0.99 -6.04 -12.53
C PRO A 912 1.21 -6.06 -11.02
N VAL A 913 1.59 -4.92 -10.41
CA VAL A 913 1.80 -4.83 -8.95
C VAL A 913 0.48 -5.02 -8.20
N VAL A 914 -0.59 -4.33 -8.63
CA VAL A 914 -1.94 -4.46 -8.07
C VAL A 914 -2.46 -5.89 -8.23
N LEU A 915 -2.25 -6.51 -9.40
CA LEU A 915 -2.64 -7.89 -9.63
C LEU A 915 -1.94 -8.86 -8.68
N VAL A 916 -0.62 -8.73 -8.51
CA VAL A 916 0.17 -9.52 -7.54
C VAL A 916 -0.32 -9.31 -6.10
N GLN A 917 -0.65 -8.08 -5.71
CA GLN A 917 -1.17 -7.80 -4.37
C GLN A 917 -2.57 -8.40 -4.15
N GLY A 918 -3.41 -8.44 -5.19
CA GLY A 918 -4.68 -9.16 -5.17
C GLY A 918 -4.50 -10.68 -4.96
N LEU A 919 -3.47 -11.30 -5.58
CA LEU A 919 -3.16 -12.72 -5.35
C LEU A 919 -2.67 -13.02 -3.93
N ALA A 920 -2.08 -12.04 -3.24
CA ALA A 920 -1.65 -12.18 -1.84
C ALA A 920 -2.83 -12.10 -0.84
N ASN A 921 -4.00 -11.61 -1.27
CA ASN A 921 -5.21 -11.50 -0.45
C ASN A 921 -6.28 -12.51 -0.90
N LEU A 922 -6.51 -13.53 -0.08
CA LEU A 922 -7.39 -14.66 -0.40
C LEU A 922 -8.81 -14.22 -0.82
N HIS A 923 -9.39 -13.22 -0.14
CA HIS A 923 -10.74 -12.71 -0.41
C HIS A 923 -10.82 -12.00 -1.78
N GLN A 924 -9.75 -11.30 -2.19
CA GLN A 924 -9.67 -10.67 -3.51
C GLN A 924 -9.45 -11.70 -4.62
N LEU A 925 -8.67 -12.74 -4.35
CA LEU A 925 -8.50 -13.87 -5.27
C LEU A 925 -9.81 -14.63 -5.50
N GLU A 926 -10.60 -14.89 -4.46
CA GLU A 926 -11.93 -15.51 -4.60
C GLU A 926 -12.93 -14.65 -5.37
N THR A 927 -12.95 -13.33 -5.14
CA THR A 927 -13.87 -12.43 -5.87
C THR A 927 -13.47 -12.20 -7.32
N TRP A 928 -12.18 -12.21 -7.66
CA TRP A 928 -11.71 -12.10 -9.06
C TRP A 928 -11.83 -13.41 -9.85
N PHE A 929 -11.66 -14.56 -9.18
CA PHE A 929 -11.59 -15.87 -9.83
C PHE A 929 -12.41 -16.92 -9.05
N PRO A 930 -13.77 -16.83 -9.04
CA PRO A 930 -14.62 -17.65 -8.18
C PRO A 930 -14.51 -19.17 -8.39
N PHE A 931 -14.00 -19.63 -9.54
CA PHE A 931 -13.72 -21.05 -9.77
C PHE A 931 -12.59 -21.61 -8.88
N LEU A 932 -11.71 -20.75 -8.35
CA LEU A 932 -10.63 -21.16 -7.44
C LEU A 932 -11.13 -21.51 -6.03
N LYS A 933 -12.34 -21.11 -5.62
CA LYS A 933 -12.84 -21.32 -4.25
C LYS A 933 -12.79 -22.80 -3.80
N SER A 934 -13.07 -23.73 -4.72
CA SER A 934 -12.95 -25.18 -4.46
C SER A 934 -11.49 -25.64 -4.22
N ILE A 935 -10.53 -25.02 -4.91
CA ILE A 935 -9.10 -25.34 -4.83
C ILE A 935 -8.45 -24.67 -3.61
N LEU A 936 -8.89 -23.46 -3.25
CA LEU A 936 -8.37 -22.68 -2.13
C LEU A 936 -8.74 -23.27 -0.75
N ASN A 937 -9.81 -24.07 -0.67
CA ASN A 937 -10.14 -24.83 0.55
C ASN A 937 -9.03 -25.81 0.99
N ILE A 938 -8.10 -26.20 0.11
CA ILE A 938 -6.97 -27.05 0.48
C ILE A 938 -5.91 -26.20 1.19
N LYS A 939 -5.81 -26.34 2.51
CA LYS A 939 -4.93 -25.55 3.40
C LYS A 939 -3.49 -25.37 2.90
N VAL A 940 -2.88 -26.43 2.34
CA VAL A 940 -1.51 -26.36 1.77
C VAL A 940 -1.47 -25.51 0.50
N VAL A 941 -2.48 -25.64 -0.37
CA VAL A 941 -2.56 -24.89 -1.64
C VAL A 941 -2.81 -23.40 -1.36
N SER A 942 -3.71 -23.07 -0.43
CA SER A 942 -3.92 -21.70 0.04
C SER A 942 -2.63 -21.05 0.57
N GLN A 943 -1.85 -21.76 1.39
CA GLN A 943 -0.56 -21.26 1.90
C GLN A 943 0.48 -21.03 0.81
N VAL A 944 0.53 -21.86 -0.23
CA VAL A 944 1.44 -21.66 -1.37
C VAL A 944 0.98 -20.49 -2.25
N ILE A 945 -0.32 -20.38 -2.51
CA ILE A 945 -0.92 -19.34 -3.34
C ILE A 945 -0.82 -17.96 -2.69
N THR A 946 -0.93 -17.85 -1.36
CA THR A 946 -0.78 -16.58 -0.63
C THR A 946 0.67 -16.27 -0.27
N GLY A 947 1.45 -17.27 0.19
CA GLY A 947 2.77 -17.06 0.78
C GLY A 947 3.96 -17.07 -0.19
N TYR A 948 3.84 -17.72 -1.36
CA TYR A 948 4.95 -17.93 -2.31
C TYR A 948 4.63 -17.45 -3.73
N LEU A 949 3.48 -17.87 -4.28
CA LEU A 949 3.09 -17.59 -5.66
C LEU A 949 3.09 -16.09 -6.06
N PRO A 950 2.69 -15.13 -5.21
CA PRO A 950 2.68 -13.71 -5.58
C PRO A 950 4.10 -13.17 -5.76
N SER A 951 5.04 -13.60 -4.91
CA SER A 951 6.46 -13.25 -5.04
C SER A 951 7.07 -13.82 -6.32
N LEU A 952 6.74 -15.07 -6.67
CA LEU A 952 7.21 -15.71 -7.90
C LEU A 952 6.64 -15.02 -9.15
N ILE A 953 5.33 -14.78 -9.22
CA ILE A 953 4.69 -14.10 -10.36
C ILE A 953 5.26 -12.68 -10.53
N TYR A 954 5.54 -11.98 -9.43
CA TYR A 954 6.18 -10.67 -9.48
C TYR A 954 7.60 -10.72 -10.06
N GLN A 955 8.38 -11.73 -9.68
CA GLN A 955 9.72 -11.98 -10.24
C GLN A 955 9.65 -12.32 -11.75
N LEU A 956 8.63 -13.04 -12.21
CA LEU A 956 8.40 -13.30 -13.64
C LEU A 956 8.16 -11.99 -14.42
N PHE A 957 7.32 -11.08 -13.90
CA PHE A 957 7.10 -9.77 -14.53
C PHE A 957 8.37 -8.88 -14.51
N LEU A 958 9.19 -8.96 -13.46
CA LEU A 958 10.41 -8.16 -13.34
C LEU A 958 11.49 -8.54 -14.37
N MET A 959 11.58 -9.80 -14.81
CA MET A 959 12.59 -10.24 -15.81
C MET A 959 12.47 -9.51 -17.16
N ILE A 960 11.30 -8.96 -17.49
CA ILE A 960 11.06 -8.21 -18.74
C ILE A 960 11.65 -6.79 -18.66
N VAL A 961 11.87 -6.26 -17.46
CA VAL A 961 12.19 -4.83 -17.24
C VAL A 961 13.63 -4.45 -17.65
N PRO A 962 14.72 -5.17 -17.27
CA PRO A 962 16.08 -4.75 -17.62
C PRO A 962 16.34 -4.61 -19.13
N PRO A 963 15.86 -5.53 -20.02
CA PRO A 963 15.94 -5.34 -21.47
C PRO A 963 15.27 -4.05 -21.97
N ILE A 964 14.09 -3.69 -21.41
CA ILE A 964 13.40 -2.45 -21.75
C ILE A 964 14.19 -1.23 -21.27
N MET A 965 14.80 -1.29 -20.08
CA MET A 965 15.64 -0.19 -19.57
C MET A 965 16.90 0.02 -20.40
N LEU A 966 17.50 -1.05 -20.94
CA LEU A 966 18.62 -0.97 -21.89
C LEU A 966 18.19 -0.37 -23.24
N LEU A 967 17.05 -0.80 -23.79
CA LEU A 967 16.47 -0.23 -25.02
C LEU A 967 16.15 1.26 -24.89
N LEU A 968 15.47 1.65 -23.80
CA LEU A 968 15.20 3.07 -23.51
C LEU A 968 16.49 3.88 -23.34
N SER A 969 17.55 3.28 -22.80
CA SER A 969 18.82 3.99 -22.56
C SER A 969 19.65 4.15 -23.82
N SER A 970 19.64 3.19 -24.75
CA SER A 970 20.34 3.35 -26.04
C SER A 970 19.68 4.46 -26.87
N MET A 971 18.35 4.55 -26.88
CA MET A 971 17.59 5.60 -27.58
C MET A 971 17.94 7.06 -27.18
N GLN A 972 18.61 7.28 -26.04
CA GLN A 972 19.03 8.61 -25.57
C GLN A 972 20.21 9.19 -26.35
N GLY A 973 20.94 8.39 -27.15
CA GLY A 973 22.07 8.86 -27.95
C GLY A 973 23.37 9.05 -27.17
N TYR A 974 23.60 8.21 -26.14
CA TYR A 974 24.91 8.11 -25.46
C TYR A 974 25.99 7.57 -26.40
N ILE A 975 27.24 7.86 -26.05
CA ILE A 975 28.40 7.65 -26.93
C ILE A 975 29.18 6.39 -26.56
N SER A 976 28.92 5.81 -25.38
CA SER A 976 29.55 4.59 -24.88
C SER A 976 28.55 3.57 -24.35
N HIS A 977 28.88 2.29 -24.46
CA HIS A 977 28.12 1.19 -23.87
C HIS A 977 28.04 1.34 -22.33
N SER A 978 29.14 1.73 -21.69
CA SER A 978 29.22 2.04 -20.26
C SER A 978 28.27 3.15 -19.81
N GLN A 979 28.08 4.20 -20.63
CA GLN A 979 27.09 5.25 -20.37
C GLN A 979 25.65 4.73 -20.52
N ILE A 980 25.38 3.91 -21.55
CA ILE A 980 24.06 3.28 -21.77
C ILE A 980 23.69 2.39 -20.58
N GLU A 981 24.58 1.49 -20.17
CA GLU A 981 24.37 0.58 -19.03
C GLU A 981 24.27 1.32 -17.70
N LYS A 982 25.09 2.35 -17.46
CA LYS A 982 24.95 3.20 -16.27
C LYS A 982 23.60 3.95 -16.25
N SER A 983 23.13 4.42 -17.40
CA SER A 983 21.83 5.10 -17.51
C SER A 983 20.65 4.13 -17.38
N ALA A 984 20.80 2.88 -17.82
CA ALA A 984 19.83 1.81 -17.62
C ALA A 984 19.79 1.36 -16.15
N CYS A 985 20.94 1.21 -15.50
CA CYS A 985 21.08 0.92 -14.07
C CYS A 985 20.33 1.94 -13.20
N ILE A 986 20.47 3.24 -13.49
CA ILE A 986 19.77 4.31 -12.77
C ILE A 986 18.25 4.23 -13.00
N LYS A 987 17.80 4.00 -14.24
CA LYS A 987 16.36 3.82 -14.53
C LYS A 987 15.78 2.59 -13.84
N LEU A 988 16.48 1.46 -13.87
CA LEU A 988 16.07 0.23 -13.22
C LEU A 988 15.97 0.42 -11.70
N LEU A 989 16.95 1.06 -11.06
CA LEU A 989 16.90 1.40 -9.64
C LEU A 989 15.69 2.28 -9.29
N VAL A 990 15.45 3.35 -10.05
CA VAL A 990 14.29 4.24 -9.82
C VAL A 990 12.97 3.50 -10.05
N PHE A 991 12.87 2.66 -11.07
CA PHE A 991 11.71 1.84 -11.38
C PHE A 991 11.42 0.82 -10.25
N THR A 992 12.42 0.08 -9.79
CA THR A 992 12.26 -0.93 -8.72
C THR A 992 11.88 -0.26 -7.41
N ILE A 993 12.45 0.90 -7.07
CA ILE A 993 12.02 1.67 -5.88
C ILE A 993 10.55 2.11 -6.01
N TRP A 994 10.13 2.65 -7.16
CA TRP A 994 8.74 3.10 -7.33
C TRP A 994 7.72 1.96 -7.41
N ASN A 995 8.02 0.87 -8.11
CA ASN A 995 7.06 -0.20 -8.35
C ASN A 995 7.15 -1.35 -7.34
N SER A 996 8.37 -1.74 -6.93
CA SER A 996 8.57 -2.87 -6.01
C SER A 996 8.48 -2.48 -4.55
N PHE A 997 8.77 -1.21 -4.18
CA PHE A 997 8.49 -0.69 -2.83
C PHE A 997 7.22 0.17 -2.81
N PHE A 998 7.21 1.37 -3.41
CA PHE A 998 6.10 2.30 -3.19
C PHE A 998 4.75 1.80 -3.71
N ALA A 999 4.63 1.42 -4.99
CA ALA A 999 3.36 0.95 -5.54
C ALA A 999 2.86 -0.34 -4.87
N ASN A 1000 3.77 -1.17 -4.37
CA ASN A 1000 3.45 -2.39 -3.64
C ASN A 1000 2.86 -2.08 -2.24
N VAL A 1001 3.61 -1.36 -1.41
CA VAL A 1001 3.17 -0.86 -0.07
C VAL A 1001 1.86 -0.10 -0.16
N LEU A 1002 1.74 0.77 -1.17
CA LEU A 1002 0.54 1.55 -1.38
C LEU A 1002 -0.61 0.66 -1.87
N SER A 1003 -0.45 -0.16 -2.91
CA SER A 1003 -1.53 -1.05 -3.40
C SER A 1003 -2.10 -1.94 -2.30
N GLY A 1004 -1.25 -2.58 -1.50
CA GLY A 1004 -1.66 -3.46 -0.40
C GLY A 1004 -2.44 -2.77 0.74
N SER A 1005 -2.50 -1.43 0.75
CA SER A 1005 -3.29 -0.61 1.69
C SER A 1005 -4.32 0.32 1.03
N ALA A 1006 -4.20 0.56 -0.28
CA ALA A 1006 -4.93 1.58 -1.02
C ALA A 1006 -6.10 1.07 -1.86
N LEU A 1007 -6.26 -0.24 -2.03
CA LEU A 1007 -7.37 -0.83 -2.79
C LEU A 1007 -8.77 -0.40 -2.29
N TYR A 1008 -8.86 0.12 -1.07
CA TYR A 1008 -10.08 0.69 -0.48
C TYR A 1008 -9.98 2.21 -0.18
N ARG A 1009 -8.88 2.91 -0.53
CA ARG A 1009 -8.55 4.26 -0.02
C ARG A 1009 -7.94 5.23 -1.06
N VAL A 1010 -8.39 5.17 -2.32
CA VAL A 1010 -7.90 6.00 -3.44
C VAL A 1010 -7.95 7.52 -3.16
N ASN A 1011 -8.92 8.01 -2.37
CA ASN A 1011 -9.07 9.45 -2.11
C ASN A 1011 -7.92 10.07 -1.28
N VAL A 1012 -7.14 9.27 -0.54
CA VAL A 1012 -6.11 9.79 0.39
C VAL A 1012 -4.89 10.37 -0.35
N PHE A 1013 -4.67 9.97 -1.60
CA PHE A 1013 -3.52 10.41 -2.41
C PHE A 1013 -3.54 11.88 -2.83
N LEU A 1014 -4.67 12.57 -2.67
CA LEU A 1014 -4.84 13.97 -3.05
C LEU A 1014 -4.30 14.95 -1.99
N GLU A 1015 -3.90 14.47 -0.80
CA GLU A 1015 -3.41 15.31 0.30
C GLU A 1015 -1.94 15.00 0.68
N PRO A 1016 -0.96 15.76 0.17
CA PRO A 1016 0.46 15.53 0.46
C PRO A 1016 0.86 15.59 1.94
N LYS A 1017 0.05 16.24 2.79
CA LYS A 1017 0.26 16.29 4.25
C LYS A 1017 0.16 14.92 4.92
N ASN A 1018 -0.64 14.02 4.36
CA ASN A 1018 -0.94 12.72 4.98
C ASN A 1018 0.09 11.64 4.62
N ILE A 1019 1.00 11.89 3.68
CA ILE A 1019 1.96 10.89 3.17
C ILE A 1019 2.76 10.19 4.28
N PRO A 1020 3.34 10.88 5.30
CA PRO A 1020 4.05 10.20 6.38
C PRO A 1020 3.14 9.30 7.20
N ARG A 1021 1.88 9.70 7.45
CA ARG A 1021 0.88 8.92 8.19
C ARG A 1021 0.41 7.69 7.41
N VAL A 1022 0.25 7.82 6.09
CA VAL A 1022 -0.12 6.70 5.20
C VAL A 1022 1.03 5.67 5.13
N LEU A 1023 2.26 6.11 4.90
CA LEU A 1023 3.42 5.21 4.87
C LEU A 1023 3.66 4.55 6.24
N ALA A 1024 3.47 5.28 7.33
CA ALA A 1024 3.60 4.76 8.69
C ALA A 1024 2.64 3.60 9.00
N ALA A 1025 1.41 3.62 8.45
CA ALA A 1025 0.46 2.53 8.58
C ALA A 1025 0.68 1.42 7.53
N ALA A 1026 1.01 1.79 6.29
CA ALA A 1026 1.08 0.85 5.16
C ALA A 1026 2.36 0.00 5.13
N VAL A 1027 3.51 0.55 5.55
CA VAL A 1027 4.79 -0.17 5.47
C VAL A 1027 4.84 -1.37 6.43
N PRO A 1028 4.52 -1.26 7.74
CA PRO A 1028 4.59 -2.42 8.65
C PRO A 1028 3.71 -3.59 8.20
N ALA A 1029 2.49 -3.31 7.72
CA ALA A 1029 1.52 -4.31 7.28
C ALA A 1029 1.98 -5.18 6.09
N GLN A 1030 3.00 -4.74 5.34
CA GLN A 1030 3.53 -5.48 4.18
C GLN A 1030 4.84 -6.25 4.48
N ALA A 1031 5.29 -6.26 5.75
CA ALA A 1031 6.52 -6.96 6.13
C ALA A 1031 6.52 -8.45 5.75
N SER A 1032 5.39 -9.15 5.84
CA SER A 1032 5.25 -10.56 5.44
C SER A 1032 5.56 -10.78 3.97
N PHE A 1033 4.96 -9.97 3.07
CA PHE A 1033 5.25 -10.00 1.64
C PHE A 1033 6.74 -9.76 1.36
N PHE A 1034 7.34 -8.75 2.00
CA PHE A 1034 8.75 -8.44 1.77
C PHE A 1034 9.72 -9.52 2.30
N ILE A 1035 9.40 -10.23 3.38
CA ILE A 1035 10.21 -11.40 3.82
C ILE A 1035 10.10 -12.53 2.78
N SER A 1036 8.89 -12.90 2.34
CA SER A 1036 8.70 -13.89 1.26
C SER A 1036 9.40 -13.49 -0.04
N TYR A 1037 9.40 -12.21 -0.39
CA TYR A 1037 10.08 -11.67 -1.56
C TYR A 1037 11.61 -11.70 -1.43
N VAL A 1038 12.18 -11.37 -0.27
CA VAL A 1038 13.63 -11.50 0.00
C VAL A 1038 14.09 -12.95 -0.13
N VAL A 1039 13.30 -13.90 0.35
CA VAL A 1039 13.64 -15.32 0.27
C VAL A 1039 13.43 -15.87 -1.16
N THR A 1040 12.37 -15.47 -1.86
CA THR A 1040 12.09 -15.91 -3.23
C THR A 1040 13.00 -15.24 -4.26
N SER A 1041 12.90 -13.91 -4.41
CA SER A 1041 13.69 -13.17 -5.40
C SER A 1041 15.16 -13.02 -5.00
N GLY A 1042 15.50 -13.12 -3.71
CA GLY A 1042 16.88 -13.05 -3.22
C GLY A 1042 17.54 -14.42 -3.21
N TRP A 1043 17.16 -15.33 -2.31
CA TRP A 1043 17.88 -16.61 -2.14
C TRP A 1043 17.72 -17.52 -3.37
N THR A 1044 16.49 -17.77 -3.82
CA THR A 1044 16.24 -18.63 -4.99
C THR A 1044 16.68 -17.94 -6.29
N GLY A 1045 16.60 -16.61 -6.36
CA GLY A 1045 17.20 -15.80 -7.43
C GLY A 1045 18.72 -16.00 -7.58
N LEU A 1046 19.49 -15.77 -6.51
CA LEU A 1046 20.94 -16.02 -6.49
C LEU A 1046 21.30 -17.48 -6.79
N SER A 1047 20.49 -18.42 -6.29
CA SER A 1047 20.69 -19.85 -6.52
C SER A 1047 20.42 -20.25 -7.97
N SER A 1048 19.47 -19.58 -8.65
CA SER A 1048 19.25 -19.71 -10.09
C SER A 1048 20.41 -19.11 -10.90
N GLU A 1049 20.96 -17.97 -10.48
CA GLU A 1049 22.12 -17.33 -11.12
C GLU A 1049 23.40 -18.18 -11.01
N ILE A 1050 23.66 -18.88 -9.89
CA ILE A 1050 24.78 -19.84 -9.87
C ILE A 1050 24.53 -21.06 -10.74
N PHE A 1051 23.28 -21.53 -10.82
CA PHE A 1051 22.87 -22.66 -11.65
C PHE A 1051 22.88 -22.34 -13.17
N ARG A 1052 22.74 -21.06 -13.55
CA ARG A 1052 22.74 -20.56 -14.95
C ARG A 1052 21.76 -21.30 -15.87
N LEU A 1053 20.52 -21.47 -15.41
CA LEU A 1053 19.49 -22.28 -16.08
C LEU A 1053 19.30 -21.92 -17.58
N VAL A 1054 19.21 -20.63 -17.92
CA VAL A 1054 18.95 -20.21 -19.31
C VAL A 1054 20.14 -20.54 -20.24
N PRO A 1055 21.40 -20.15 -19.93
CA PRO A 1055 22.57 -20.64 -20.66
C PRO A 1055 22.69 -22.17 -20.73
N LEU A 1056 22.36 -22.90 -19.65
CA LEU A 1056 22.44 -24.36 -19.60
C LEU A 1056 21.43 -25.02 -20.56
N LEU A 1057 20.17 -24.58 -20.53
CA LEU A 1057 19.12 -25.05 -21.45
C LEU A 1057 19.48 -24.71 -22.91
N TRP A 1058 20.03 -23.51 -23.16
CA TRP A 1058 20.44 -23.12 -24.51
C TRP A 1058 21.62 -23.96 -25.04
N ASN A 1059 22.61 -24.28 -24.19
CA ASN A 1059 23.70 -25.20 -24.52
C ASN A 1059 23.17 -26.61 -24.84
N PHE A 1060 22.21 -27.11 -24.04
CA PHE A 1060 21.58 -28.42 -24.26
C PHE A 1060 20.75 -28.47 -25.56
N VAL A 1061 19.94 -27.43 -25.83
CA VAL A 1061 19.20 -27.28 -27.10
C VAL A 1061 20.16 -27.18 -28.29
N MET A 1062 21.25 -26.42 -28.18
CA MET A 1062 22.25 -26.32 -29.25
C MET A 1062 22.95 -27.66 -29.52
N LYS A 1063 23.24 -28.48 -28.50
CA LYS A 1063 23.82 -29.82 -28.68
C LYS A 1063 22.82 -30.88 -29.18
N LEU A 1064 21.52 -30.69 -28.98
CA LEU A 1064 20.47 -31.56 -29.53
C LEU A 1064 20.11 -31.24 -30.98
N PHE A 1065 20.11 -29.95 -31.37
CA PHE A 1065 19.60 -29.49 -32.67
C PHE A 1065 20.67 -28.92 -33.61
N GLY A 1066 21.92 -28.79 -33.16
CA GLY A 1066 23.05 -28.33 -33.95
C GLY A 1066 24.26 -29.23 -33.78
N LYS A 1067 25.07 -29.37 -34.84
CA LYS A 1067 26.44 -29.87 -34.68
C LYS A 1067 27.29 -28.78 -34.06
N GLU A 1068 28.18 -29.18 -33.16
CA GLU A 1068 29.25 -28.33 -32.66
C GLU A 1068 30.20 -28.02 -33.83
N ASP A 1069 30.30 -26.72 -34.17
CA ASP A 1069 31.53 -25.98 -34.49
C ASP A 1069 31.18 -24.55 -34.97
N ASP A 1070 32.14 -23.64 -34.83
CA ASP A 1070 32.15 -22.27 -35.37
C ASP A 1070 30.88 -21.41 -35.14
N LYS A 1071 30.65 -21.10 -33.86
CA LYS A 1071 30.33 -19.73 -33.45
C LYS A 1071 31.51 -19.21 -32.64
N GLU A 1072 31.92 -17.96 -32.87
CA GLU A 1072 32.92 -17.30 -32.02
C GLU A 1072 32.46 -17.35 -30.56
N PHE A 1073 33.35 -17.82 -29.70
CA PHE A 1073 33.08 -18.07 -28.30
C PHE A 1073 33.12 -16.77 -27.50
N GLU A 1074 31.97 -16.10 -27.43
CA GLU A 1074 31.84 -14.81 -26.75
C GLU A 1074 31.53 -14.99 -25.25
N VAL A 1075 32.47 -14.59 -24.39
CA VAL A 1075 32.32 -14.65 -22.93
C VAL A 1075 31.28 -13.62 -22.47
N PRO A 1076 30.35 -13.99 -21.57
CA PRO A 1076 29.26 -13.09 -21.17
C PRO A 1076 29.78 -11.86 -20.38
N PRO A 1077 29.20 -10.67 -20.61
CA PRO A 1077 29.55 -9.47 -19.87
C PRO A 1077 29.09 -9.53 -18.41
N THR A 1078 29.80 -8.83 -17.53
CA THR A 1078 29.44 -8.60 -16.13
C THR A 1078 28.06 -7.92 -15.97
N PRO A 1079 27.07 -8.52 -15.28
CA PRO A 1079 25.69 -8.03 -15.22
C PRO A 1079 25.46 -6.82 -14.27
N PHE A 1080 26.43 -5.91 -14.15
CA PHE A 1080 26.40 -4.77 -13.21
C PHE A 1080 25.13 -3.91 -13.32
N CYS A 1081 24.64 -3.70 -14.55
CA CYS A 1081 23.42 -2.94 -14.82
C CYS A 1081 22.16 -3.53 -14.15
N GLN A 1082 22.11 -4.86 -13.96
CA GLN A 1082 20.94 -5.57 -13.44
C GLN A 1082 21.06 -5.78 -11.93
N GLU A 1083 22.25 -6.14 -11.45
CA GLU A 1083 22.44 -6.60 -10.07
C GLU A 1083 22.70 -5.48 -9.06
N ILE A 1084 23.34 -4.37 -9.47
CA ILE A 1084 23.52 -3.22 -8.58
C ILE A 1084 22.16 -2.66 -8.11
N PRO A 1085 21.15 -2.46 -8.99
CA PRO A 1085 19.80 -2.08 -8.56
C PRO A 1085 19.14 -3.07 -7.59
N SER A 1086 19.29 -4.39 -7.81
CA SER A 1086 18.74 -5.43 -6.93
C SER A 1086 19.35 -5.37 -5.53
N ILE A 1087 20.69 -5.32 -5.44
CA ILE A 1087 21.44 -5.22 -4.17
C ILE A 1087 21.07 -3.95 -3.41
N LEU A 1088 20.92 -2.82 -4.11
CA LEU A 1088 20.50 -1.55 -3.52
C LEU A 1088 19.04 -1.55 -3.08
N PHE A 1089 18.14 -2.23 -3.79
CA PHE A 1089 16.75 -2.39 -3.39
C PHE A 1089 16.60 -3.24 -2.11
N PHE A 1090 17.32 -4.35 -2.00
CA PHE A 1090 17.39 -5.12 -0.75
C PHE A 1090 18.02 -4.32 0.39
N GLY A 1091 18.99 -3.45 0.08
CA GLY A 1091 19.53 -2.47 1.04
C GLY A 1091 18.49 -1.43 1.50
N LEU A 1092 17.61 -0.97 0.61
CA LEU A 1092 16.51 -0.09 0.95
C LEU A 1092 15.49 -0.80 1.86
N LEU A 1093 15.09 -2.03 1.54
CA LEU A 1093 14.19 -2.82 2.39
C LEU A 1093 14.78 -3.01 3.80
N GLY A 1094 16.03 -3.45 3.90
CA GLY A 1094 16.67 -3.64 5.21
C GLY A 1094 16.80 -2.34 6.01
N THR A 1095 17.13 -1.23 5.35
CA THR A 1095 17.21 0.09 5.98
C THR A 1095 15.83 0.54 6.48
N THR A 1096 14.78 0.39 5.67
CA THR A 1096 13.43 0.82 6.02
C THR A 1096 12.82 -0.02 7.14
N TYR A 1097 12.92 -1.35 7.06
CA TYR A 1097 12.30 -2.27 8.02
C TYR A 1097 13.10 -2.48 9.31
N PHE A 1098 14.36 -2.02 9.39
CA PHE A 1098 15.27 -2.18 10.53
C PHE A 1098 14.61 -1.94 11.90
N PHE A 1099 13.87 -0.84 12.05
CA PHE A 1099 13.18 -0.48 13.30
C PHE A 1099 11.71 -0.87 13.35
N LEU A 1100 11.16 -1.38 12.23
CA LEU A 1100 9.75 -1.72 12.04
C LEU A 1100 9.48 -3.18 12.35
N SER A 1101 10.18 -4.07 11.63
CA SER A 1101 10.08 -5.52 11.74
C SER A 1101 11.48 -6.09 11.57
N PRO A 1102 12.27 -6.19 12.67
CA PRO A 1102 13.66 -6.62 12.63
C PRO A 1102 13.83 -8.05 12.08
N LEU A 1103 12.76 -8.84 12.04
CA LEU A 1103 12.71 -10.22 11.56
C LEU A 1103 13.12 -10.39 10.08
N ILE A 1104 13.09 -9.34 9.25
CA ILE A 1104 13.58 -9.39 7.85
C ILE A 1104 15.12 -9.38 7.75
N LEU A 1105 15.82 -8.85 8.76
CA LEU A 1105 17.26 -8.59 8.72
C LEU A 1105 18.13 -9.86 8.60
N PRO A 1106 17.83 -10.99 9.30
CA PRO A 1106 18.53 -12.26 9.08
C PRO A 1106 18.45 -12.75 7.64
N PHE A 1107 17.26 -12.67 7.01
CA PHE A 1107 17.05 -13.15 5.64
C PHE A 1107 17.82 -12.31 4.62
N LEU A 1108 17.89 -10.99 4.85
CA LEU A 1108 18.72 -10.07 4.07
C LEU A 1108 20.21 -10.31 4.28
N LEU A 1109 20.67 -10.56 5.52
CA LEU A 1109 22.07 -10.87 5.79
C LEU A 1109 22.51 -12.17 5.10
N VAL A 1110 21.67 -13.21 5.11
CA VAL A 1110 21.90 -14.44 4.33
C VAL A 1110 21.95 -14.14 2.83
N TYR A 1111 21.06 -13.30 2.29
CA TYR A 1111 21.11 -12.87 0.89
C TYR A 1111 22.46 -12.21 0.53
N PHE A 1112 22.94 -11.23 1.31
CA PHE A 1112 24.20 -10.55 1.00
C PHE A 1112 25.42 -11.48 1.16
N CYS A 1113 25.42 -12.39 2.14
CA CYS A 1113 26.47 -13.40 2.31
C CYS A 1113 26.50 -14.41 1.15
N LEU A 1114 25.34 -14.92 0.71
CA LEU A 1114 25.23 -15.78 -0.47
C LEU A 1114 25.70 -15.03 -1.73
N GLY A 1115 25.24 -13.80 -1.93
CA GLY A 1115 25.62 -12.96 -3.07
C GLY A 1115 27.12 -12.71 -3.12
N TYR A 1116 27.76 -12.42 -1.99
CA TYR A 1116 29.21 -12.24 -1.91
C TYR A 1116 29.99 -13.49 -2.37
N VAL A 1117 29.58 -14.69 -1.95
CA VAL A 1117 30.21 -15.95 -2.38
C VAL A 1117 29.91 -16.23 -3.87
N ILE A 1118 28.66 -16.06 -4.30
CA ILE A 1118 28.18 -16.42 -5.63
C ILE A 1118 28.77 -15.50 -6.70
N TYR A 1119 28.66 -14.18 -6.56
CA TYR A 1119 29.20 -13.26 -7.57
C TYR A 1119 30.72 -13.28 -7.62
N ARG A 1120 31.42 -13.48 -6.48
CA ARG A 1120 32.88 -13.66 -6.50
C ARG A 1120 33.28 -14.93 -7.26
N ASN A 1121 32.53 -16.03 -7.09
CA ASN A 1121 32.69 -17.24 -7.92
C ASN A 1121 32.39 -16.98 -9.42
N GLN A 1122 31.32 -16.22 -9.74
CA GLN A 1122 30.96 -15.90 -11.13
C GLN A 1122 31.97 -14.96 -11.82
N LEU A 1123 32.47 -13.94 -11.14
CA LEU A 1123 33.47 -12.99 -11.66
C LEU A 1123 34.83 -13.68 -11.95
N LEU A 1124 35.19 -14.70 -11.16
CA LEU A 1124 36.41 -15.50 -11.36
C LEU A 1124 36.30 -16.50 -12.52
N ASN A 1125 35.14 -17.16 -12.71
CA ASN A 1125 35.01 -18.30 -13.65
C ASN A 1125 34.24 -17.98 -14.94
N VAL A 1126 33.33 -17.00 -14.92
CA VAL A 1126 32.25 -16.87 -15.91
C VAL A 1126 32.20 -15.50 -16.59
N TYR A 1127 32.28 -14.40 -15.83
CA TYR A 1127 32.08 -13.05 -16.37
C TYR A 1127 33.41 -12.36 -16.69
N ALA A 1128 33.47 -11.73 -17.86
CA ALA A 1128 34.54 -10.80 -18.25
C ALA A 1128 33.98 -9.37 -18.36
N ALA A 1129 34.80 -8.39 -17.99
CA ALA A 1129 34.47 -6.98 -18.21
C ALA A 1129 34.70 -6.62 -19.69
N LYS A 1130 33.72 -5.97 -20.32
CA LYS A 1130 33.84 -5.47 -21.71
C LYS A 1130 34.34 -4.02 -21.81
N TYR A 1131 34.35 -3.32 -20.69
CA TYR A 1131 34.74 -1.92 -20.53
C TYR A 1131 35.08 -1.68 -19.06
N GLU A 1132 35.90 -0.66 -18.75
CA GLU A 1132 36.02 -0.15 -17.37
C GLU A 1132 35.47 1.26 -17.21
N THR A 1133 34.62 1.50 -16.21
CA THR A 1133 34.15 2.86 -15.90
C THR A 1133 35.10 3.62 -14.98
N GLY A 1134 35.98 2.92 -14.27
CA GLY A 1134 36.89 3.50 -13.28
C GLY A 1134 36.19 3.88 -11.96
N GLY A 1135 35.31 3.02 -11.45
CA GLY A 1135 34.59 3.16 -10.18
C GLY A 1135 33.33 4.02 -10.23
N LYS A 1136 32.84 4.38 -11.43
CA LYS A 1136 31.75 5.37 -11.61
C LYS A 1136 30.37 4.86 -11.16
N PHE A 1137 30.24 3.60 -10.73
CA PHE A 1137 29.04 3.06 -10.10
C PHE A 1137 28.92 3.40 -8.60
N TRP A 1138 30.03 3.59 -7.87
CA TRP A 1138 30.00 3.85 -6.41
C TRP A 1138 29.18 5.09 -6.00
N PRO A 1139 29.20 6.22 -6.74
CA PRO A 1139 28.30 7.35 -6.43
C PRO A 1139 26.80 7.06 -6.54
N ILE A 1140 26.39 6.02 -7.30
CA ILE A 1140 24.98 5.58 -7.35
C ILE A 1140 24.63 4.87 -6.02
N VAL A 1141 25.52 4.00 -5.56
CA VAL A 1141 25.40 3.27 -4.27
C VAL A 1141 25.27 4.26 -3.12
N HIS A 1142 26.21 5.20 -2.97
CA HIS A 1142 26.16 6.25 -1.94
C HIS A 1142 24.85 7.03 -1.96
N ASN A 1143 24.42 7.53 -3.13
CA ASN A 1143 23.18 8.30 -3.24
C ASN A 1143 21.93 7.45 -2.91
N SER A 1144 21.93 6.16 -3.25
CA SER A 1144 20.82 5.24 -2.95
C SER A 1144 20.74 4.88 -1.47
N THR A 1145 21.87 4.66 -0.79
CA THR A 1145 21.89 4.44 0.67
C THR A 1145 21.44 5.69 1.43
N ILE A 1146 21.87 6.88 1.00
CA ILE A 1146 21.40 8.15 1.58
C ILE A 1146 19.88 8.33 1.39
N PHE A 1147 19.35 7.99 0.21
CA PHE A 1147 17.90 8.00 -0.02
C PHE A 1147 17.16 7.02 0.91
N SER A 1148 17.71 5.81 1.10
CA SER A 1148 17.14 4.78 1.99
C SER A 1148 17.09 5.24 3.45
N LEU A 1149 18.16 5.90 3.94
CA LEU A 1149 18.18 6.51 5.28
C LEU A 1149 17.13 7.60 5.43
N VAL A 1150 17.06 8.55 4.49
CA VAL A 1150 16.06 9.64 4.54
C VAL A 1150 14.63 9.10 4.47
N LEU A 1151 14.38 8.04 3.69
CA LEU A 1151 13.08 7.36 3.64
C LEU A 1151 12.73 6.71 4.99
N MET A 1152 13.67 6.00 5.62
CA MET A 1152 13.53 5.47 6.97
C MET A 1152 13.19 6.58 7.99
N HIS A 1153 13.85 7.75 7.91
CA HIS A 1153 13.55 8.89 8.79
C HIS A 1153 12.14 9.47 8.58
N VAL A 1154 11.68 9.60 7.33
CA VAL A 1154 10.32 10.08 7.03
C VAL A 1154 9.25 9.12 7.56
N ILE A 1155 9.49 7.81 7.45
CA ILE A 1155 8.58 6.78 7.99
C ILE A 1155 8.61 6.80 9.54
N ALA A 1156 9.78 6.97 10.15
CA ALA A 1156 9.91 7.09 11.62
C ALA A 1156 9.16 8.30 12.18
N ILE A 1157 9.26 9.47 11.53
CA ILE A 1157 8.49 10.67 11.91
C ILE A 1157 6.99 10.38 11.89
N GLY A 1158 6.50 9.68 10.86
CA GLY A 1158 5.11 9.26 10.75
C GLY A 1158 4.68 8.26 11.84
N ILE A 1159 5.52 7.27 12.16
CA ILE A 1159 5.19 6.22 13.14
C ILE A 1159 5.22 6.74 14.57
N PHE A 1160 6.22 7.52 14.98
CA PHE A 1160 6.20 8.16 16.30
C PHE A 1160 5.06 9.19 16.44
N GLY A 1161 4.59 9.75 15.32
CA GLY A 1161 3.38 10.58 15.28
C GLY A 1161 2.07 9.79 15.36
N LEU A 1162 2.03 8.52 14.92
CA LEU A 1162 0.90 7.62 15.11
C LEU A 1162 0.85 7.02 16.52
N LYS A 1163 1.99 6.51 17.02
CA LYS A 1163 2.15 5.87 18.34
C LYS A 1163 2.17 6.85 19.52
N GLU A 1164 1.45 7.97 19.40
CA GLU A 1164 1.27 9.04 20.40
C GLU A 1164 2.56 9.57 21.08
N LEU A 1165 3.71 9.54 20.40
CA LEU A 1165 5.00 10.04 20.92
C LEU A 1165 5.50 11.27 20.13
N PRO A 1166 4.79 12.42 20.20
CA PRO A 1166 5.07 13.59 19.35
C PRO A 1166 6.46 14.19 19.60
N LEU A 1167 7.02 14.03 20.81
CA LEU A 1167 8.38 14.47 21.12
C LEU A 1167 9.43 13.69 20.32
N ALA A 1168 9.33 12.36 20.23
CA ALA A 1168 10.24 11.54 19.43
C ALA A 1168 10.07 11.81 17.92
N SER A 1169 8.83 12.02 17.46
CA SER A 1169 8.55 12.45 16.08
C SER A 1169 9.25 13.78 15.75
N SER A 1170 9.08 14.80 16.61
CA SER A 1170 9.73 16.12 16.45
C SER A 1170 11.26 16.04 16.53
N LEU A 1171 11.79 15.27 17.47
CA LEU A 1171 13.23 15.04 17.60
C LEU A 1171 13.84 14.25 16.44
N THR A 1172 13.04 13.55 15.62
CA THR A 1172 13.55 12.86 14.43
C THR A 1172 13.70 13.80 13.22
N ILE A 1173 13.04 14.97 13.19
CA ILE A 1173 13.05 15.93 12.07
C ILE A 1173 14.47 16.45 11.69
N PRO A 1174 15.42 16.69 12.62
CA PRO A 1174 16.79 17.07 12.27
C PRO A 1174 17.59 15.97 11.57
N LEU A 1175 17.28 14.68 11.79
CA LEU A 1175 18.07 13.55 11.31
C LEU A 1175 18.17 13.44 9.77
N PRO A 1176 17.09 13.60 8.97
CA PRO A 1176 17.22 13.64 7.51
C PRO A 1176 17.97 14.89 7.02
N ILE A 1177 17.87 16.02 7.73
CA ILE A 1177 18.62 17.25 7.40
C ILE A 1177 20.13 17.00 7.58
N LEU A 1178 20.54 16.43 8.72
CA LEU A 1178 21.92 16.05 9.00
C LEU A 1178 22.44 15.02 7.99
N THR A 1179 21.61 14.05 7.60
CA THR A 1179 21.97 13.00 6.61
C THR A 1179 22.17 13.60 5.21
N VAL A 1180 21.35 14.56 4.80
CA VAL A 1180 21.53 15.30 3.54
C VAL A 1180 22.78 16.20 3.60
N LEU A 1181 23.05 16.86 4.73
CA LEU A 1181 24.28 17.66 4.92
C LEU A 1181 25.54 16.79 4.85
N PHE A 1182 25.53 15.61 5.48
CA PHE A 1182 26.59 14.61 5.37
C PHE A 1182 26.81 14.15 3.91
N SER A 1183 25.72 13.91 3.17
CA SER A 1183 25.84 13.56 1.74
C SER A 1183 26.41 14.71 0.91
N ILE A 1184 26.01 15.96 1.15
CA ILE A 1184 26.58 17.15 0.49
C ILE A 1184 28.07 17.29 0.83
N TYR A 1185 28.48 17.02 2.07
CA TYR A 1185 29.89 17.00 2.47
C TYR A 1185 30.68 15.91 1.70
N CYS A 1186 30.19 14.66 1.69
CA CYS A 1186 30.84 13.57 0.98
C CYS A 1186 30.91 13.81 -0.54
N GLN A 1187 29.84 14.32 -1.14
CA GLN A 1187 29.83 14.71 -2.55
C GLN A 1187 30.84 15.83 -2.85
N ARG A 1188 30.99 16.84 -1.97
CA ARG A 1188 32.02 17.88 -2.15
C ARG A 1188 33.44 17.34 -1.95
N ARG A 1189 33.65 16.43 -0.98
CA ARG A 1189 34.97 15.93 -0.59
C ARG A 1189 35.52 14.83 -1.52
N PHE A 1190 34.67 13.95 -2.04
CA PHE A 1190 35.10 12.74 -2.75
C PHE A 1190 34.62 12.66 -4.21
N LEU A 1191 33.45 13.21 -4.58
CA LEU A 1191 32.91 13.02 -5.94
C LEU A 1191 33.82 13.58 -7.04
N ALA A 1192 34.64 14.59 -6.73
CA ALA A 1192 35.67 15.09 -7.64
C ALA A 1192 36.62 13.96 -8.10
N ASN A 1193 37.13 13.17 -7.17
CA ASN A 1193 38.04 12.03 -7.42
C ASN A 1193 37.41 10.89 -8.23
N PHE A 1194 36.07 10.89 -8.43
CA PHE A 1194 35.34 9.92 -9.25
C PHE A 1194 34.85 10.53 -10.58
N LYS A 1195 35.04 11.84 -10.80
CA LYS A 1195 34.79 12.52 -12.07
C LYS A 1195 36.04 12.60 -12.93
N SER A 1196 37.16 12.99 -12.34
CA SER A 1196 38.47 13.14 -12.99
C SER A 1196 39.59 12.75 -12.04
N TYR A 1197 40.78 12.48 -12.59
CA TYR A 1197 42.00 12.32 -11.79
C TYR A 1197 42.64 13.69 -11.48
N PRO A 1198 43.26 13.87 -10.31
CA PRO A 1198 44.00 15.10 -9.99
C PRO A 1198 45.17 15.34 -10.95
N THR A 1199 45.44 16.62 -11.26
CA THR A 1199 46.57 17.04 -12.11
C THR A 1199 47.91 16.44 -11.67
N GLU A 1200 48.16 16.38 -10.36
CA GLU A 1200 49.34 15.75 -9.77
C GLU A 1200 49.51 14.29 -10.20
N CYS A 1201 48.43 13.49 -10.16
CA CYS A 1201 48.47 12.09 -10.57
C CYS A 1201 48.75 11.95 -12.06
N LEU A 1202 48.10 12.75 -12.91
CA LEU A 1202 48.32 12.75 -14.35
C LEU A 1202 49.77 13.09 -14.69
N VAL A 1203 50.29 14.20 -14.14
CA VAL A 1203 51.66 14.68 -14.42
C VAL A 1203 52.73 13.73 -13.86
N ASN A 1204 52.50 13.11 -12.69
CA ASN A 1204 53.45 12.15 -12.12
C ASN A 1204 53.45 10.82 -12.91
N LYS A 1205 52.29 10.35 -13.36
CA LYS A 1205 52.18 9.15 -14.22
C LYS A 1205 52.77 9.39 -15.61
N ASP A 1206 52.50 10.55 -16.23
CA ASP A 1206 53.13 10.95 -17.51
C ASP A 1206 54.67 11.03 -17.38
N LYS A 1207 55.20 11.56 -16.27
CA LYS A 1207 56.65 11.59 -15.97
C LYS A 1207 57.27 10.21 -15.69
N ALA A 1208 56.49 9.25 -15.23
CA ALA A 1208 56.94 7.89 -14.97
C ALA A 1208 56.99 7.09 -16.29
N ASP A 1209 55.87 7.05 -17.02
CA ASP A 1209 55.75 6.30 -18.27
C ASP A 1209 56.70 6.86 -19.35
N ALA A 1210 56.98 8.18 -19.36
CA ALA A 1210 57.97 8.80 -20.26
C ALA A 1210 59.43 8.35 -20.02
N ARG A 1211 59.72 7.55 -18.98
CA ARG A 1211 61.02 6.91 -18.75
C ARG A 1211 61.08 5.49 -19.33
N GLU A 1212 59.94 4.92 -19.75
CA GLU A 1212 59.87 3.62 -20.40
C GLU A 1212 60.05 3.75 -21.92
N GLN A 1213 60.86 2.87 -22.51
CA GLN A 1213 61.19 2.93 -23.95
C GLN A 1213 59.99 2.65 -24.87
N ASN A 1214 58.88 2.12 -24.34
CA ASN A 1214 57.73 1.65 -25.12
C ASN A 1214 56.74 2.77 -25.54
N MET A 1215 56.89 3.99 -25.04
CA MET A 1215 55.91 5.07 -25.29
C MET A 1215 55.82 5.49 -26.78
N SER A 1216 56.88 5.33 -27.56
CA SER A 1216 56.85 5.59 -29.01
C SER A 1216 55.92 4.63 -29.76
N GLU A 1217 55.93 3.34 -29.39
CA GLU A 1217 55.03 2.32 -29.93
C GLU A 1217 53.59 2.56 -29.48
N PHE A 1218 53.38 3.03 -28.24
CA PHE A 1218 52.07 3.43 -27.75
C PHE A 1218 51.48 4.60 -28.56
N TYR A 1219 52.26 5.66 -28.84
CA TYR A 1219 51.77 6.77 -29.68
C TYR A 1219 51.44 6.32 -31.11
N ALA A 1220 52.22 5.41 -31.70
CA ALA A 1220 51.91 4.83 -33.01
C ALA A 1220 50.57 4.05 -33.01
N LYS A 1221 50.28 3.31 -31.93
CA LYS A 1221 48.98 2.63 -31.73
C LYS A 1221 47.84 3.63 -31.50
N LEU A 1222 48.08 4.69 -30.73
CA LEU A 1222 47.09 5.72 -30.37
C LEU A 1222 46.50 6.44 -31.58
N VAL A 1223 47.32 6.74 -32.60
CA VAL A 1223 46.89 7.37 -33.87
C VAL A 1223 45.85 6.53 -34.63
N VAL A 1224 45.82 5.21 -34.42
CA VAL A 1224 44.94 4.27 -35.13
C VAL A 1224 43.80 3.75 -34.22
N ALA A 1225 43.92 3.91 -32.90
CA ALA A 1225 43.04 3.30 -31.90
C ALA A 1225 41.54 3.63 -32.06
N TYR A 1226 41.20 4.82 -32.55
CA TYR A 1226 39.82 5.32 -32.69
C TYR A 1226 39.30 5.33 -34.14
N ARG A 1227 39.81 4.46 -35.02
CA ARG A 1227 39.19 4.23 -36.34
C ARG A 1227 37.99 3.29 -36.20
N ASP A 1228 36.88 3.60 -36.88
CA ASP A 1228 35.70 2.72 -36.88
C ASP A 1228 36.05 1.34 -37.48
N PRO A 1229 35.75 0.23 -36.78
CA PRO A 1229 35.96 -1.12 -37.30
C PRO A 1229 35.44 -1.34 -38.73
N ALA A 1230 34.31 -0.73 -39.10
CA ALA A 1230 33.71 -0.85 -40.43
C ALA A 1230 34.56 -0.21 -41.54
N VAL A 1231 35.31 0.84 -41.24
CA VAL A 1231 36.24 1.49 -42.19
C VAL A 1231 37.55 0.70 -42.30
N SER A 1232 37.96 0.01 -41.23
CA SER A 1232 39.23 -0.74 -41.14
C SER A 1232 39.22 -2.13 -41.82
N ALA A 1233 38.09 -2.54 -42.41
CA ALA A 1233 37.77 -3.94 -42.74
C ALA A 1233 38.50 -4.55 -43.96
N SER A 1234 39.81 -4.33 -44.11
CA SER A 1234 40.62 -4.95 -45.17
C SER A 1234 40.92 -6.45 -44.95
N ARG A 1235 40.47 -7.05 -43.83
CA ARG A 1235 40.75 -8.46 -43.47
C ARG A 1235 40.14 -9.46 -44.46
N TYR A 1236 38.91 -9.26 -44.90
CA TYR A 1236 38.23 -10.19 -45.82
C TYR A 1236 38.90 -10.25 -47.20
N ALA A 1237 39.45 -9.13 -47.68
CA ALA A 1237 40.17 -9.06 -48.96
C ALA A 1237 41.51 -9.82 -48.97
N ARG A 1238 42.05 -10.21 -47.81
CA ARG A 1238 43.36 -10.89 -47.69
C ARG A 1238 43.26 -12.39 -47.36
N GLY A 1239 42.04 -12.92 -47.24
CA GLY A 1239 41.77 -14.36 -47.05
C GLY A 1239 41.46 -15.13 -48.34
N ILE A 1240 41.40 -14.45 -49.49
CA ILE A 1240 41.11 -15.05 -50.80
C ILE A 1240 42.34 -14.85 -51.70
N SER A 1241 43.25 -15.82 -51.66
CA SER A 1241 44.25 -15.99 -52.73
C SER A 1241 43.54 -16.49 -53.98
N LEU A 1242 43.35 -15.61 -54.97
CA LEU A 1242 42.76 -15.95 -56.28
C LEU A 1242 43.72 -16.71 -57.22
N GLU A 1243 44.70 -17.41 -56.63
CA GLU A 1243 45.70 -18.25 -57.29
C GLU A 1243 45.39 -19.73 -57.02
N ASP A 1244 44.28 -20.21 -57.61
CA ASP A 1244 44.10 -21.56 -58.19
C ASP A 1244 42.60 -21.84 -58.41
N PRO A 1245 42.09 -21.77 -59.66
CA PRO A 1245 40.76 -22.23 -60.02
C PRO A 1245 40.79 -23.69 -60.48
N PRO A 1246 40.44 -24.69 -59.64
CA PRO A 1246 40.35 -26.07 -60.10
C PRO A 1246 39.19 -26.27 -61.09
N LEU A 1247 39.48 -27.04 -62.15
CA LEU A 1247 38.52 -27.68 -63.06
C LEU A 1247 37.80 -26.81 -64.12
N LEU A 1248 38.59 -26.16 -64.98
CA LEU A 1248 38.31 -26.15 -66.43
C LEU A 1248 39.14 -27.24 -67.14
N ARG A 1249 38.72 -28.50 -67.02
CA ARG A 1249 39.12 -29.60 -67.91
C ARG A 1249 37.95 -30.55 -68.18
N SER A 1250 37.38 -30.43 -69.37
CA SER A 1250 36.60 -31.49 -70.01
C SER A 1250 37.45 -32.21 -71.06
N ASN A 1251 37.11 -33.47 -71.33
CA ASN A 1251 37.48 -34.27 -72.50
C ASN A 1251 38.96 -34.29 -72.95
N GLN A 1252 39.72 -35.26 -72.42
CA GLN A 1252 40.58 -36.13 -73.23
C GLN A 1252 40.86 -37.43 -72.44
N GLY A 1253 40.60 -38.58 -73.06
CA GLY A 1253 40.61 -39.91 -72.42
C GLY A 1253 39.19 -40.43 -72.19
#